data_AF-A0A235CQ52-F1
#
_entry.id   AF-A0A235CQ52-F1
#
_cell.length_a   1.000
_cell.length_b   1.000
_cell.length_c   1.000
_cell.angle_alpha   90.00
_cell.angle_beta   90.00
_cell.angle_gamma   90.00
#
_symmetry.space_group_name_H-M   'P 1'
#
loop_
_entity.id
_entity.type
_entity.pdbx_description
1 polymer ?
#
loop_
_entity_poly.entity_id
_entity_poly.type
_entity_poly.pdbx_seq_one_letter_code
_entity_poly.pdbx_strand_id
1 'polypeptide(L)'
;MDTVRIESAVQITSLKGQAFVIEKDGTVTPVSPGQILPAGSVLLTDENSGIVYTDVPAEAGTVVTQPDMTDAPGAAEEAEAIQAAILAGLDPTKLFDAPAAGNPAAGPVTADGSGNAGFVVVDRTGDALLAEAGFDTAFAPEAFATVLDELPRLLDENSLPELDINYNPPLTPAEIPPVFPELADGNFAWVDEGALPVGSRSGSDNESASGTLIINTGNDVLALVEVQDASGNWVDITSGGTVLTEYGTLVFDENYNWTYTVNDPQQHGDSDAVFDNDRLSEVVPVRITDDDGEQATGNIHIEVLDDGPDAIDDFASTPEDTPIVVDVIDNDIEGADGATVTGVAFVPGFEEAGTISITEDGQIRFEPAAGTEGQVQIEYTLTDGDGDSDTAILTVTVGEDSTPTLNITFDDGRDWVAESALDDGGSDGSSDNESTRGTLGINTFGDSLASLEVRVQDSSGTWINVTGGGTVSGTYGTLEVTQNPDGSYRWAYTLSDNTEDHTDPNQVEAGDVVRDDFDVRVTDSDGSPVQGILGIEVRDDGPNANNDSVSTPEDTAIVVDVMANDVEGADGAQVTAVVLLPGFEEAGTVSITEDGQIRFEPAAGTEGQVQIEYTLTDSDGDSDTAILTVTVGEDSTPTLNITFDDGRDWVAESALDDGGSDGSSDNESTRGTLDINTFGDSLASLEVRVQDSSGTWVNVTGGGTVSGTYGTLEVTQNPDGSYRWAYTLSDNTEDHTDPNQVEAGDVVRDDFDVRVTDSDGSPVQGILGIEVRDDGPNANNDSNSVTEGDTLAVNAADGVLDNDTAGADNWATGGAVVGVVAGNSGAAASNGNVGTTVAGSYGSLMLNADGSYTYVATADAINSNAQDVFTYTVQDGDGDLAYATLTINVNDVTGVPATTTGQVDEAGLPAGTSAGDDSEKIINGSLNLQSGWSVDGAQSGTAGFGSWSVNTDGTFSYTLTQATTDVDGVAETDSFSYTATDGFGNTVTNTVVITIVDDEPVAANDSNSVTEGDTLNVSAVDGVLDNDTAGADNWATGGAVVGV
;
A
#
# COMPACT_ATOMS: atom_id res chain seq x y z
N MET A 1 -4.91 0.24 36.29
CA MET A 1 -4.22 1.49 35.89
C MET A 1 -2.80 1.52 36.46
N ASP A 2 -1.81 1.67 35.59
CA ASP A 2 -0.41 1.91 35.97
C ASP A 2 -0.14 3.43 36.12
N THR A 3 0.93 3.77 36.84
CA THR A 3 1.37 5.17 37.00
C THR A 3 2.82 5.37 36.56
N VAL A 4 3.00 6.14 35.48
CA VAL A 4 4.31 6.43 34.89
C VAL A 4 4.68 7.87 35.15
N ARG A 5 5.86 8.11 35.75
CA ARG A 5 6.38 9.45 35.98
C ARG A 5 7.42 9.83 34.94
N ILE A 6 7.22 11.00 34.35
CA ILE A 6 8.11 11.53 33.31
C ILE A 6 9.23 12.36 33.98
N GLU A 7 10.49 12.00 33.74
CA GLU A 7 11.67 12.64 34.38
C GLU A 7 12.29 13.79 33.54
N SER A 8 12.00 13.85 32.23
CA SER A 8 12.43 14.88 31.27
C SER A 8 11.23 15.63 30.68
N ALA A 9 11.44 16.64 29.82
CA ALA A 9 10.31 17.18 29.04
C ALA A 9 10.11 16.29 27.81
N VAL A 10 8.88 15.83 27.55
CA VAL A 10 8.59 14.90 26.44
C VAL A 10 7.38 15.36 25.63
N GLN A 11 7.33 15.03 24.35
CA GLN A 11 6.16 15.20 23.49
C GLN A 11 5.49 13.83 23.26
N ILE A 12 4.18 13.75 23.46
CA ILE A 12 3.39 12.56 23.14
C ILE A 12 3.30 12.46 21.62
N THR A 13 3.77 11.34 21.05
CA THR A 13 3.76 11.08 19.61
C THR A 13 2.60 10.20 19.17
N SER A 14 2.14 9.28 20.02
CA SER A 14 0.86 8.58 19.84
C SER A 14 0.30 8.10 21.18
N LEU A 15 -1.01 7.87 21.20
CA LEU A 15 -1.78 7.33 22.30
C LEU A 15 -2.77 6.31 21.73
N LYS A 16 -2.86 5.13 22.34
CA LYS A 16 -3.94 4.15 22.15
C LYS A 16 -4.56 3.90 23.54
N GLY A 17 -5.87 3.92 23.66
CA GLY A 17 -6.57 3.92 24.97
C GLY A 17 -6.65 5.31 25.63
N GLN A 18 -7.04 5.36 26.91
CA GLN A 18 -7.19 6.62 27.65
C GLN A 18 -6.02 6.86 28.63
N ALA A 19 -5.26 7.91 28.35
CA ALA A 19 -4.23 8.41 29.26
C ALA A 19 -4.65 9.75 29.88
N PHE A 20 -4.37 9.92 31.17
CA PHE A 20 -4.60 11.16 31.89
C PHE A 20 -3.31 11.64 32.56
N VAL A 21 -3.09 12.95 32.62
CA VAL A 21 -2.01 13.55 33.39
C VAL A 21 -2.57 14.16 34.68
N ILE A 22 -1.92 13.87 35.81
CA ILE A 22 -2.19 14.56 37.07
C ILE A 22 -1.37 15.84 37.09
N GLU A 23 -2.03 16.98 37.01
CA GLU A 23 -1.40 18.29 37.12
C GLU A 23 -1.10 18.66 38.58
N LYS A 24 -0.29 19.70 38.77
CA LYS A 24 0.40 19.96 40.05
C LYS A 24 -0.51 20.51 41.17
N ASP A 25 -1.78 20.77 40.84
CA ASP A 25 -2.86 21.16 41.74
C ASP A 25 -3.84 20.00 42.05
N GLY A 26 -3.60 18.81 41.49
CA GLY A 26 -4.46 17.63 41.63
C GLY A 26 -5.57 17.53 40.60
N THR A 27 -5.67 18.45 39.63
CA THR A 27 -6.56 18.25 38.48
C THR A 27 -6.05 17.13 37.57
N VAL A 28 -6.99 16.39 36.97
CA VAL A 28 -6.70 15.25 36.09
C VAL A 28 -7.22 15.59 34.71
N THR A 29 -6.32 15.77 33.74
CA THR A 29 -6.64 16.18 32.37
C THR A 29 -6.32 15.07 31.38
N PRO A 30 -7.19 14.79 30.38
CA PRO A 30 -6.91 13.79 29.36
C PRO A 30 -5.74 14.23 28.49
N VAL A 31 -4.93 13.27 28.05
CA VAL A 31 -3.70 13.51 27.29
C VAL A 31 -3.97 13.31 25.80
N SER A 32 -3.48 14.22 24.96
CA SER A 32 -3.65 14.16 23.50
C SER A 32 -2.32 13.96 22.75
N PRO A 33 -2.31 13.28 21.59
CA PRO A 33 -1.18 13.28 20.68
C PRO A 33 -0.72 14.71 20.34
N GLY A 34 0.60 14.92 20.27
CA GLY A 34 1.23 16.22 20.05
C GLY A 34 1.44 17.07 21.32
N GLN A 35 0.82 16.72 22.45
CA GLN A 35 0.98 17.45 23.73
C GLN A 35 2.40 17.32 24.29
N ILE A 36 2.96 18.42 24.79
CA ILE A 36 4.25 18.42 25.49
C ILE A 36 4.00 18.38 27.01
N LEU A 37 4.55 17.38 27.68
CA LEU A 37 4.49 17.21 29.13
C LEU A 37 5.83 17.64 29.78
N PRO A 38 5.80 18.47 30.83
CA PRO A 38 7.02 18.91 31.51
C PRO A 38 7.59 17.84 32.45
N ALA A 39 8.89 17.95 32.74
CA ALA A 39 9.57 17.09 33.69
C ALA A 39 8.91 17.11 35.08
N GLY A 40 8.55 15.93 35.57
CA GLY A 40 7.93 15.67 36.86
C GLY A 40 6.45 15.31 36.83
N SER A 41 5.77 15.41 35.67
CA SER A 41 4.38 15.00 35.47
C SER A 41 4.16 13.50 35.72
N VAL A 42 2.97 13.15 36.19
CA VAL A 42 2.53 11.77 36.44
C VAL A 42 1.40 11.42 35.48
N LEU A 43 1.59 10.36 34.71
CA LEU A 43 0.58 9.76 33.83
C LEU A 43 -0.15 8.63 34.55
N LEU A 44 -1.45 8.56 34.33
CA LEU A 44 -2.34 7.44 34.60
C LEU A 44 -2.71 6.79 33.26
N THR A 45 -2.53 5.48 33.15
CA THR A 45 -2.94 4.65 32.01
C THR A 45 -3.69 3.44 32.51
N ASP A 46 -4.79 3.03 31.88
CA ASP A 46 -5.33 1.69 32.08
C ASP A 46 -4.39 0.60 31.51
N GLU A 47 -4.68 -0.67 31.79
CA GLU A 47 -3.82 -1.79 31.35
C GLU A 47 -3.87 -2.09 29.85
N ASN A 48 -4.79 -1.46 29.11
CA ASN A 48 -4.87 -1.55 27.65
C ASN A 48 -4.29 -0.31 26.94
N SER A 49 -3.83 0.70 27.71
CA SER A 49 -3.41 2.00 27.17
C SER A 49 -1.91 2.08 26.87
N GLY A 50 -1.58 2.31 25.60
CA GLY A 50 -0.21 2.47 25.10
C GLY A 50 0.13 3.91 24.75
N ILE A 51 1.19 4.47 25.36
CA ILE A 51 1.71 5.80 25.06
C ILE A 51 3.10 5.68 24.39
N VAL A 52 3.30 6.39 23.28
CA VAL A 52 4.63 6.60 22.68
C VAL A 52 4.98 8.08 22.77
N TYR A 53 6.19 8.40 23.25
CA TYR A 53 6.65 9.78 23.42
C TYR A 53 8.15 9.95 23.13
N THR A 54 8.59 11.19 22.89
CA THR A 54 9.98 11.55 22.56
C THR A 54 10.49 12.72 23.42
N ASP A 55 11.78 12.72 23.77
CA ASP A 55 12.39 13.81 24.56
C ASP A 55 12.45 15.14 23.79
N VAL A 56 12.07 16.23 24.47
CA VAL A 56 12.16 17.60 23.97
C VAL A 56 13.45 18.26 24.50
N PRO A 57 14.39 18.70 23.64
CA PRO A 57 15.64 19.32 24.07
C PRO A 57 15.42 20.60 24.90
N ALA A 58 16.08 20.69 26.06
CA ALA A 58 15.85 21.76 27.02
C ALA A 58 16.58 23.08 26.70
N GLU A 59 15.83 24.17 26.52
CA GLU A 59 16.33 25.54 26.75
C GLU A 59 16.17 25.95 28.23
N ALA A 60 16.89 27.01 28.66
CA ALA A 60 17.45 27.06 30.01
C ALA A 60 16.95 28.18 30.95
N GLY A 61 16.72 27.80 32.23
CA GLY A 61 16.57 28.70 33.39
C GLY A 61 15.12 28.81 33.92
N THR A 62 14.86 28.93 35.24
CA THR A 62 15.78 29.06 36.39
C THR A 62 15.11 28.56 37.69
N VAL A 63 15.91 28.32 38.75
CA VAL A 63 15.51 27.61 39.99
C VAL A 63 14.93 28.52 41.09
N VAL A 64 13.87 28.07 41.78
CA VAL A 64 13.51 28.42 43.18
C VAL A 64 12.99 27.16 43.91
N THR A 65 13.08 27.11 45.24
CA THR A 65 12.90 25.91 46.10
C THR A 65 11.59 25.89 46.92
N GLN A 66 11.12 24.68 47.28
CA GLN A 66 10.21 24.37 48.41
C GLN A 66 10.86 24.66 49.80
N PRO A 67 10.19 24.48 50.97
CA PRO A 67 8.79 24.07 51.26
C PRO A 67 8.02 25.15 52.12
N ASP A 68 6.76 24.98 52.54
CA ASP A 68 6.25 24.13 53.64
C ASP A 68 4.70 24.13 53.73
N MET A 69 4.09 23.30 54.59
CA MET A 69 2.63 23.16 54.78
C MET A 69 2.15 23.51 56.21
N THR A 70 1.19 24.43 56.36
CA THR A 70 0.28 24.50 57.52
C THR A 70 -1.00 25.29 57.19
N ASP A 71 -2.16 24.63 57.21
CA ASP A 71 -3.35 24.98 58.05
C ASP A 71 -4.56 24.14 57.61
N ALA A 72 -5.43 23.77 58.56
CA ALA A 72 -6.51 22.80 58.35
C ALA A 72 -7.92 23.40 58.55
N PRO A 73 -8.87 23.17 57.62
CA PRO A 73 -10.31 23.13 57.90
C PRO A 73 -10.69 21.75 58.50
N GLY A 74 -11.93 21.48 58.92
CA GLY A 74 -13.09 22.37 58.92
C GLY A 74 -14.37 21.85 59.60
N ALA A 75 -14.36 20.66 60.21
CA ALA A 75 -15.49 20.05 60.92
C ALA A 75 -16.81 19.89 60.12
N ALA A 76 -16.75 19.91 58.79
CA ALA A 76 -17.88 19.65 57.89
C ALA A 76 -17.68 18.42 56.98
N GLU A 77 -16.44 17.96 56.81
CA GLU A 77 -16.04 16.99 55.78
C GLU A 77 -15.96 15.52 56.29
N GLU A 78 -16.03 15.29 57.61
CA GLU A 78 -15.93 13.94 58.20
C GLU A 78 -17.10 13.00 57.81
N ALA A 79 -18.30 13.54 57.57
CA ALA A 79 -19.45 12.71 57.19
C ALA A 79 -19.33 12.15 55.76
N GLU A 80 -18.87 12.98 54.82
CA GLU A 80 -18.65 12.56 53.43
C GLU A 80 -17.46 11.59 53.31
N ALA A 81 -16.41 11.79 54.13
CA ALA A 81 -15.27 10.87 54.21
C ALA A 81 -15.67 9.46 54.69
N ILE A 82 -16.54 9.36 55.69
CA ILE A 82 -17.06 8.06 56.19
C ILE A 82 -17.96 7.40 55.13
N GLN A 83 -18.83 8.18 54.47
CA GLN A 83 -19.69 7.66 53.41
C GLN A 83 -18.89 7.12 52.22
N ALA A 84 -17.80 7.79 51.84
CA ALA A 84 -16.89 7.37 50.78
C ALA A 84 -16.10 6.10 51.14
N ALA A 85 -15.63 5.96 52.39
CA ALA A 85 -14.92 4.76 52.84
C ALA A 85 -15.79 3.49 52.78
N ILE A 86 -17.08 3.62 53.13
CA ILE A 86 -18.08 2.54 53.00
C ILE A 86 -18.30 2.17 51.54
N LEU A 87 -18.46 3.18 50.65
CA LEU A 87 -18.70 2.96 49.23
C LEU A 87 -17.49 2.34 48.49
N ALA A 88 -16.28 2.49 49.04
CA ALA A 88 -15.05 1.89 48.53
C ALA A 88 -14.72 0.50 49.12
N GLY A 89 -15.57 -0.06 49.99
CA GLY A 89 -15.36 -1.38 50.60
C GLY A 89 -14.16 -1.46 51.57
N LEU A 90 -13.70 -0.33 52.09
CA LEU A 90 -12.53 -0.26 52.98
C LEU A 90 -12.94 -0.34 54.46
N ASP A 91 -12.18 -1.10 55.24
CA ASP A 91 -12.32 -1.21 56.70
C ASP A 91 -12.10 0.17 57.38
N PRO A 92 -13.16 0.82 57.92
CA PRO A 92 -13.03 2.17 58.47
C PRO A 92 -12.14 2.22 59.72
N THR A 93 -11.96 1.10 60.41
CA THR A 93 -11.18 1.01 61.67
C THR A 93 -9.67 1.05 61.45
N LYS A 94 -9.22 1.09 60.19
CA LYS A 94 -7.79 1.23 59.80
C LYS A 94 -7.45 2.59 59.19
N LEU A 95 -8.44 3.44 58.94
CA LEU A 95 -8.26 4.78 58.35
C LEU A 95 -8.39 5.91 59.40
N PHE A 96 -8.96 5.60 60.58
CA PHE A 96 -9.04 6.50 61.72
C PHE A 96 -8.64 5.77 63.01
N ASP A 97 -7.85 6.41 63.88
CA ASP A 97 -7.41 5.82 65.14
C ASP A 97 -8.61 5.53 66.06
N ALA A 98 -8.73 4.27 66.52
CA ALA A 98 -9.83 3.86 67.39
C ALA A 98 -9.76 4.54 68.77
N PRO A 99 -10.87 5.09 69.31
CA PRO A 99 -10.89 5.68 70.63
C PRO A 99 -10.70 4.60 71.70
N ALA A 100 -9.54 4.64 72.39
CA ALA A 100 -9.14 3.60 73.32
C ALA A 100 -10.09 3.47 74.53
N ALA A 101 -10.66 2.26 74.72
CA ALA A 101 -11.46 1.93 75.89
C ALA A 101 -10.57 1.81 77.15
N GLY A 102 -10.92 2.50 78.24
CA GLY A 102 -10.07 2.53 79.44
C GLY A 102 -10.70 3.18 80.68
N ASN A 103 -11.60 2.46 81.35
CA ASN A 103 -11.91 2.65 82.78
C ASN A 103 -10.84 1.81 83.57
N PRO A 104 -10.37 2.15 84.80
CA PRO A 104 -11.10 2.94 85.79
C PRO A 104 -10.31 3.94 86.69
N ALA A 105 -11.11 4.66 87.50
CA ALA A 105 -10.90 4.98 88.94
C ALA A 105 -10.76 6.46 89.37
N ALA A 106 -11.31 6.72 90.57
CA ALA A 106 -11.16 7.90 91.44
C ALA A 106 -11.75 9.25 90.99
N GLY A 107 -12.88 9.64 91.62
CA GLY A 107 -13.29 11.05 91.74
C GLY A 107 -12.41 11.82 92.75
N PRO A 108 -12.64 13.14 92.92
CA PRO A 108 -13.82 13.59 93.67
C PRO A 108 -14.58 14.83 93.10
N VAL A 109 -15.73 15.12 93.73
CA VAL A 109 -16.58 16.35 93.74
C VAL A 109 -15.98 17.67 93.18
N THR A 110 -16.77 18.58 92.58
CA THR A 110 -17.97 19.24 93.16
C THR A 110 -19.08 19.73 92.21
N ALA A 111 -20.33 19.49 92.63
CA ALA A 111 -21.50 20.39 92.72
C ALA A 111 -22.13 21.09 91.47
N ASP A 112 -23.46 20.95 91.43
CA ASP A 112 -24.53 21.70 90.70
C ASP A 112 -24.49 21.81 89.15
N GLY A 113 -25.64 21.87 88.46
CA GLY A 113 -27.02 21.78 88.94
C GLY A 113 -28.08 21.61 87.83
N SER A 114 -29.20 20.96 88.18
CA SER A 114 -30.46 20.81 87.41
C SER A 114 -30.39 20.41 85.92
N GLY A 115 -30.77 19.17 85.62
CA GLY A 115 -31.46 18.83 84.37
C GLY A 115 -32.98 18.71 84.60
N ASN A 116 -33.76 18.52 83.53
CA ASN A 116 -35.07 17.88 83.62
C ASN A 116 -35.48 17.23 82.28
N ALA A 117 -36.31 16.18 82.35
CA ALA A 117 -36.85 15.44 81.20
C ALA A 117 -38.17 16.10 80.67
N GLY A 118 -38.87 15.60 79.65
CA GLY A 118 -38.73 14.35 78.90
C GLY A 118 -39.80 14.18 77.81
N PHE A 119 -39.96 12.95 77.32
CA PHE A 119 -40.93 12.52 76.30
C PHE A 119 -41.96 11.53 76.89
N VAL A 120 -43.18 11.46 76.33
CA VAL A 120 -44.17 10.38 76.56
C VAL A 120 -45.07 10.25 75.30
N VAL A 121 -45.59 9.06 75.01
CA VAL A 121 -46.55 8.77 73.92
C VAL A 121 -47.98 8.54 74.48
N VAL A 122 -48.99 8.76 73.63
CA VAL A 122 -50.45 8.79 73.88
C VAL A 122 -51.04 7.36 74.13
N ASP A 123 -52.26 7.11 74.68
CA ASP A 123 -53.42 7.95 75.07
C ASP A 123 -54.37 7.23 76.10
N ARG A 124 -55.45 7.92 76.53
CA ARG A 124 -56.80 7.43 76.96
C ARG A 124 -57.18 7.25 78.45
N THR A 125 -57.74 8.33 79.01
CA THR A 125 -59.08 8.43 79.68
C THR A 125 -59.57 7.34 80.68
N GLY A 126 -59.85 7.73 81.95
CA GLY A 126 -60.74 6.97 82.86
C GLY A 126 -60.76 7.42 84.34
N ASP A 127 -61.65 8.36 84.72
CA ASP A 127 -61.74 9.00 86.05
C ASP A 127 -61.82 8.07 87.29
N ALA A 128 -60.85 8.16 88.23
CA ALA A 128 -61.03 8.28 89.70
C ALA A 128 -59.68 8.31 90.45
N LEU A 129 -59.63 8.83 91.69
CA LEU A 129 -58.37 9.02 92.44
C LEU A 129 -58.52 8.82 93.97
N LEU A 130 -57.63 8.02 94.56
CA LEU A 130 -57.38 7.83 96.02
C LEU A 130 -58.54 7.17 96.83
N ALA A 131 -58.32 6.55 98.00
CA ALA A 131 -57.13 6.47 98.85
C ALA A 131 -57.01 5.12 99.59
N GLU A 132 -55.82 4.79 100.10
CA GLU A 132 -55.57 3.67 101.00
C GLU A 132 -55.82 4.04 102.48
N ALA A 133 -55.97 3.06 103.37
CA ALA A 133 -56.57 3.21 104.70
C ALA A 133 -55.61 2.96 105.90
N GLY A 134 -56.05 3.40 107.09
CA GLY A 134 -55.41 3.08 108.38
C GLY A 134 -56.34 3.36 109.57
N PHE A 135 -56.44 2.40 110.49
CA PHE A 135 -57.27 2.46 111.73
C PHE A 135 -56.59 3.37 112.77
N ASP A 136 -57.25 4.35 113.40
CA ASP A 136 -58.31 4.30 114.45
C ASP A 136 -57.83 3.88 115.85
N THR A 137 -58.12 4.72 116.87
CA THR A 137 -58.78 4.30 118.13
C THR A 137 -59.09 5.48 119.07
N ALA A 138 -60.24 5.35 119.75
CA ALA A 138 -60.64 5.95 121.03
C ALA A 138 -60.93 7.46 121.16
N PHE A 139 -61.69 7.95 122.15
CA PHE A 139 -62.95 7.57 122.87
C PHE A 139 -63.11 8.56 124.05
N ALA A 140 -64.30 9.10 124.29
CA ALA A 140 -64.73 9.82 125.52
C ALA A 140 -66.28 9.98 125.45
N PRO A 141 -67.06 9.97 126.57
CA PRO A 141 -66.80 10.66 127.84
C PRO A 141 -67.16 9.88 129.14
N GLU A 142 -67.23 10.59 130.28
CA GLU A 142 -67.21 10.07 131.67
C GLU A 142 -68.60 9.92 132.36
N ALA A 143 -68.72 9.05 133.41
CA ALA A 143 -69.03 9.46 134.82
C ALA A 143 -69.67 8.37 135.77
N PHE A 144 -68.93 7.97 136.81
CA PHE A 144 -69.31 7.64 138.22
C PHE A 144 -70.62 6.90 138.66
N ALA A 145 -70.44 5.69 139.26
CA ALA A 145 -70.73 5.32 140.68
C ALA A 145 -71.90 4.39 141.14
N THR A 146 -71.58 3.60 142.19
CA THR A 146 -72.38 3.01 143.32
C THR A 146 -73.14 1.66 143.25
N VAL A 147 -72.45 0.59 143.72
CA VAL A 147 -72.81 -0.44 144.77
C VAL A 147 -74.26 -0.95 144.97
N LEU A 148 -74.47 -2.26 144.75
CA LEU A 148 -75.19 -3.28 145.60
C LEU A 148 -74.95 -4.69 144.97
N ASP A 149 -74.78 -5.86 145.61
CA ASP A 149 -74.75 -6.41 146.99
C ASP A 149 -75.97 -7.28 147.44
N GLU A 150 -75.67 -8.45 148.05
CA GLU A 150 -76.49 -9.62 148.51
C GLU A 150 -77.53 -10.27 147.52
N LEU A 151 -77.46 -11.56 147.12
CA LEU A 151 -77.57 -12.88 147.84
C LEU A 151 -79.00 -13.28 148.28
N PRO A 152 -79.31 -14.59 148.53
CA PRO A 152 -78.62 -15.87 148.24
C PRO A 152 -79.50 -16.77 147.30
N ARG A 153 -79.42 -18.12 147.10
CA ARG A 153 -78.64 -19.35 147.48
C ARG A 153 -78.92 -20.40 146.34
N LEU A 154 -78.51 -21.68 146.29
CA LEU A 154 -78.00 -22.66 147.27
C LEU A 154 -76.80 -23.49 146.71
N LEU A 155 -76.71 -24.82 146.95
CA LEU A 155 -75.61 -25.72 146.57
C LEU A 155 -76.13 -27.15 146.31
N ASP A 156 -75.42 -27.88 145.42
CA ASP A 156 -75.16 -29.32 145.42
C ASP A 156 -73.66 -29.50 145.04
N GLU A 157 -73.05 -30.68 145.24
CA GLU A 157 -71.62 -30.96 145.02
C GLU A 157 -71.43 -32.08 143.95
N ASN A 158 -70.21 -32.19 143.37
CA ASN A 158 -69.80 -32.90 142.13
C ASN A 158 -70.16 -32.19 140.80
N SER A 159 -69.16 -32.01 139.93
CA SER A 159 -69.23 -31.43 138.58
C SER A 159 -68.63 -32.40 137.55
N LEU A 160 -69.09 -32.37 136.29
CA LEU A 160 -68.40 -33.05 135.18
C LEU A 160 -67.40 -32.09 134.51
N PRO A 161 -66.30 -32.59 133.94
CA PRO A 161 -65.33 -31.77 133.21
C PRO A 161 -65.82 -31.44 131.80
N GLU A 162 -65.31 -30.36 131.23
CA GLU A 162 -65.65 -29.84 129.90
C GLU A 162 -64.37 -29.51 129.12
N LEU A 163 -64.35 -29.88 127.83
CA LEU A 163 -63.25 -29.66 126.89
C LEU A 163 -63.80 -28.94 125.66
N ASP A 164 -63.20 -27.82 125.31
CA ASP A 164 -63.43 -27.08 124.06
C ASP A 164 -62.10 -26.96 123.31
N ILE A 165 -62.14 -26.82 121.99
CA ILE A 165 -60.96 -26.82 121.11
C ILE A 165 -61.08 -25.62 120.17
N ASN A 166 -60.18 -24.66 120.36
CA ASN A 166 -60.10 -23.44 119.57
C ASN A 166 -59.00 -23.57 118.52
N TYR A 167 -59.27 -23.11 117.30
CA TYR A 167 -58.39 -23.19 116.15
C TYR A 167 -57.81 -21.81 115.79
N ASN A 168 -56.59 -21.82 115.28
CA ASN A 168 -55.86 -20.68 114.75
C ASN A 168 -55.09 -21.16 113.50
N PRO A 169 -55.78 -21.27 112.34
CA PRO A 169 -55.14 -21.61 111.06
C PRO A 169 -54.05 -20.59 110.68
N PRO A 170 -53.19 -20.88 109.69
CA PRO A 170 -52.18 -19.93 109.21
C PRO A 170 -52.79 -18.57 108.85
N LEU A 171 -52.03 -17.51 109.11
CA LEU A 171 -52.47 -16.10 109.04
C LEU A 171 -51.69 -15.28 108.00
N THR A 172 -51.14 -15.94 106.99
CA THR A 172 -50.52 -15.35 105.80
C THR A 172 -51.51 -14.38 105.13
N PRO A 173 -51.20 -13.07 105.05
CA PRO A 173 -52.16 -12.09 104.52
C PRO A 173 -52.37 -12.13 102.99
N ALA A 174 -51.92 -13.19 102.30
CA ALA A 174 -51.89 -13.31 100.85
C ALA A 174 -53.12 -14.03 100.27
N GLU A 175 -53.59 -15.09 100.93
CA GLU A 175 -54.68 -15.92 100.45
C GLU A 175 -56.05 -15.62 101.09
N ILE A 176 -57.11 -16.02 100.39
CA ILE A 176 -58.47 -16.13 100.94
C ILE A 176 -58.54 -17.46 101.68
N PRO A 177 -58.96 -17.54 102.95
CA PRO A 177 -59.08 -18.82 103.65
C PRO A 177 -60.01 -19.78 102.86
N PRO A 178 -59.58 -21.03 102.59
CA PRO A 178 -60.29 -21.95 101.72
C PRO A 178 -61.69 -22.25 102.25
N VAL A 179 -62.69 -22.15 101.36
CA VAL A 179 -64.11 -22.08 101.76
C VAL A 179 -64.78 -23.44 101.61
N PHE A 180 -64.53 -24.35 102.56
CA PHE A 180 -65.13 -25.69 102.57
C PHE A 180 -66.62 -25.64 102.98
N PRO A 181 -67.59 -25.83 102.06
CA PRO A 181 -69.00 -25.54 102.34
C PRO A 181 -69.66 -26.55 103.28
N GLU A 182 -69.06 -27.72 103.48
CA GLU A 182 -69.57 -28.81 104.31
C GLU A 182 -69.12 -28.72 105.78
N LEU A 183 -68.07 -27.94 106.07
CA LEU A 183 -67.51 -27.72 107.43
C LEU A 183 -67.95 -26.37 108.02
N ALA A 184 -69.19 -25.95 107.72
CA ALA A 184 -69.71 -24.59 107.92
C ALA A 184 -69.79 -24.08 109.38
N ASP A 185 -69.50 -24.93 110.38
CA ASP A 185 -69.40 -24.53 111.79
C ASP A 185 -68.03 -23.88 112.12
N GLY A 186 -67.05 -23.96 111.21
CA GLY A 186 -65.81 -23.16 111.26
C GLY A 186 -64.77 -23.57 112.31
N ASN A 187 -64.87 -24.78 112.85
CA ASN A 187 -64.02 -25.26 113.96
C ASN A 187 -63.05 -26.36 113.49
N PHE A 188 -62.14 -25.99 112.59
CA PHE A 188 -61.07 -26.80 112.00
C PHE A 188 -59.87 -25.89 111.64
N ALA A 189 -58.74 -26.46 111.20
CA ALA A 189 -57.68 -25.72 110.53
C ALA A 189 -57.24 -26.42 109.22
N TRP A 190 -56.34 -25.81 108.46
CA TRP A 190 -55.89 -26.31 107.15
C TRP A 190 -54.41 -26.01 106.95
N VAL A 191 -53.77 -26.74 106.03
CA VAL A 191 -52.40 -26.55 105.56
C VAL A 191 -52.31 -26.78 104.04
N ASP A 192 -51.22 -26.32 103.41
CA ASP A 192 -50.99 -26.29 101.96
C ASP A 192 -49.67 -27.00 101.61
N GLU A 193 -49.68 -27.94 100.66
CA GLU A 193 -48.49 -28.66 100.22
C GLU A 193 -47.59 -27.83 99.30
N GLY A 194 -48.13 -26.81 98.61
CA GLY A 194 -47.33 -25.86 97.84
C GLY A 194 -46.33 -25.09 98.71
N ALA A 195 -46.58 -24.98 100.02
CA ALA A 195 -45.65 -24.39 100.99
C ALA A 195 -44.41 -25.25 101.27
N LEU A 196 -44.44 -26.56 100.97
CA LEU A 196 -43.33 -27.48 101.21
C LEU A 196 -42.06 -27.07 100.45
N PRO A 197 -40.86 -27.52 100.86
CA PRO A 197 -39.58 -27.07 100.26
C PRO A 197 -39.35 -27.41 98.77
N VAL A 198 -40.29 -28.11 98.14
CA VAL A 198 -40.30 -28.49 96.71
C VAL A 198 -41.51 -27.92 95.94
N GLY A 199 -42.53 -27.39 96.63
CA GLY A 199 -43.75 -26.88 96.01
C GLY A 199 -43.62 -25.48 95.40
N SER A 200 -44.61 -25.10 94.60
CA SER A 200 -44.73 -23.85 93.86
C SER A 200 -44.69 -22.60 94.76
N ARG A 201 -45.04 -22.75 96.05
CA ARG A 201 -45.09 -21.68 97.08
C ARG A 201 -44.04 -21.89 98.18
N SER A 202 -42.98 -22.65 97.88
CA SER A 202 -41.92 -23.04 98.82
C SER A 202 -41.35 -21.85 99.61
N GLY A 203 -41.64 -21.83 100.93
CA GLY A 203 -41.27 -20.71 101.82
C GLY A 203 -42.42 -19.82 102.31
N SER A 204 -43.68 -20.25 102.14
CA SER A 204 -44.81 -19.83 103.00
C SER A 204 -44.63 -20.31 104.46
N ASP A 205 -45.62 -20.08 105.34
CA ASP A 205 -45.76 -20.82 106.62
C ASP A 205 -47.06 -21.67 106.70
N ASN A 206 -47.77 -21.77 105.56
CA ASN A 206 -49.01 -22.54 105.39
C ASN A 206 -48.82 -24.07 105.49
N GLU A 207 -47.59 -24.60 105.53
CA GLU A 207 -47.35 -26.01 105.87
C GLU A 207 -47.71 -26.32 107.34
N SER A 208 -48.04 -25.30 108.13
CA SER A 208 -48.34 -25.39 109.56
C SER A 208 -49.64 -24.69 109.98
N ALA A 209 -50.27 -25.22 111.03
CA ALA A 209 -51.50 -24.68 111.63
C ALA A 209 -51.45 -24.75 113.16
N SER A 210 -52.33 -24.06 113.88
CA SER A 210 -52.26 -24.00 115.36
C SER A 210 -53.61 -23.90 116.07
N GLY A 211 -53.60 -23.96 117.41
CA GLY A 211 -54.79 -23.77 118.25
C GLY A 211 -54.52 -23.94 119.74
N THR A 212 -55.59 -24.12 120.52
CA THR A 212 -55.51 -24.32 122.00
C THR A 212 -56.62 -25.25 122.49
N LEU A 213 -56.30 -26.16 123.42
CA LEU A 213 -57.29 -26.92 124.19
C LEU A 213 -57.75 -26.10 125.41
N ILE A 214 -59.05 -25.83 125.52
CA ILE A 214 -59.65 -25.09 126.63
C ILE A 214 -60.28 -26.10 127.58
N ILE A 215 -59.70 -26.22 128.78
CA ILE A 215 -60.04 -27.27 129.75
C ILE A 215 -60.68 -26.67 131.00
N ASN A 216 -61.84 -27.19 131.40
CA ASN A 216 -62.60 -26.72 132.56
C ASN A 216 -63.09 -27.90 133.42
N THR A 217 -62.47 -28.09 134.59
CA THR A 217 -62.84 -29.14 135.58
C THR A 217 -63.76 -28.64 136.69
N GLY A 218 -64.43 -27.49 136.51
CA GLY A 218 -65.41 -26.98 137.47
C GLY A 218 -64.80 -26.52 138.80
N ASN A 219 -64.94 -27.31 139.86
CA ASN A 219 -64.31 -27.06 141.17
C ASN A 219 -63.16 -28.05 141.46
N ASP A 220 -62.98 -29.02 140.59
CA ASP A 220 -62.23 -30.25 140.79
C ASP A 220 -60.89 -30.15 140.01
N VAL A 221 -59.91 -31.01 140.26
CA VAL A 221 -58.52 -30.79 139.77
C VAL A 221 -58.22 -31.65 138.55
N LEU A 222 -57.74 -31.03 137.46
CA LEU A 222 -57.27 -31.75 136.27
C LEU A 222 -56.15 -32.74 136.62
N ALA A 223 -56.36 -34.02 136.30
CA ALA A 223 -55.43 -35.11 136.60
C ALA A 223 -54.70 -35.64 135.36
N LEU A 224 -55.33 -35.58 134.17
CA LEU A 224 -54.75 -36.11 132.93
C LEU A 224 -55.33 -35.42 131.67
N VAL A 225 -54.50 -35.25 130.65
CA VAL A 225 -54.86 -34.89 129.28
C VAL A 225 -54.18 -35.86 128.32
N GLU A 226 -54.92 -36.47 127.40
CA GLU A 226 -54.40 -37.43 126.43
C GLU A 226 -54.89 -37.11 125.00
N VAL A 227 -54.02 -37.33 124.02
CA VAL A 227 -54.29 -37.18 122.57
C VAL A 227 -53.97 -38.48 121.86
N GLN A 228 -54.70 -38.83 120.79
CA GLN A 228 -54.52 -40.10 120.09
C GLN A 228 -53.46 -40.00 118.98
N ASP A 229 -52.54 -40.98 118.88
CA ASP A 229 -51.57 -41.08 117.77
C ASP A 229 -52.17 -41.74 116.52
N ALA A 230 -51.47 -41.65 115.38
CA ALA A 230 -51.84 -42.31 114.11
C ALA A 230 -52.01 -43.83 114.20
N SER A 231 -51.48 -44.48 115.25
CA SER A 231 -51.65 -45.92 115.52
C SER A 231 -52.82 -46.22 116.47
N GLY A 232 -53.59 -45.20 116.87
CA GLY A 232 -54.75 -45.31 117.75
C GLY A 232 -54.44 -45.37 119.25
N ASN A 233 -53.21 -45.08 119.69
CA ASN A 233 -52.84 -45.09 121.11
C ASN A 233 -53.06 -43.73 121.75
N TRP A 234 -53.48 -43.71 123.02
CA TRP A 234 -53.57 -42.47 123.80
C TRP A 234 -52.21 -42.10 124.40
N VAL A 235 -51.78 -40.87 124.14
CA VAL A 235 -50.51 -40.27 124.56
C VAL A 235 -50.81 -39.18 125.59
N ASP A 236 -50.25 -39.32 126.79
CA ASP A 236 -50.33 -38.32 127.87
C ASP A 236 -49.55 -37.04 127.49
N ILE A 237 -50.25 -35.90 127.45
CA ILE A 237 -49.71 -34.56 127.18
C ILE A 237 -49.99 -33.57 128.32
N THR A 238 -50.25 -34.05 129.54
CA THR A 238 -50.54 -33.26 130.77
C THR A 238 -49.38 -32.35 131.22
N SER A 239 -48.27 -32.30 130.47
CA SER A 239 -47.16 -31.35 130.65
C SER A 239 -46.52 -30.98 129.30
N GLY A 240 -47.34 -30.90 128.25
CA GLY A 240 -46.91 -30.80 126.86
C GLY A 240 -46.46 -32.14 126.28
N GLY A 241 -46.23 -32.19 124.96
CA GLY A 241 -45.82 -33.40 124.25
C GLY A 241 -45.81 -33.27 122.73
N THR A 242 -45.51 -34.36 122.02
CA THR A 242 -45.56 -34.44 120.56
C THR A 242 -46.21 -35.75 120.13
N VAL A 243 -47.10 -35.68 119.14
CA VAL A 243 -47.91 -36.78 118.62
C VAL A 243 -47.79 -36.78 117.10
N LEU A 244 -47.40 -37.91 116.51
CA LEU A 244 -47.38 -38.08 115.06
C LEU A 244 -48.79 -38.49 114.59
N THR A 245 -49.28 -37.83 113.55
CA THR A 245 -50.61 -38.02 112.96
C THR A 245 -50.49 -38.74 111.60
N GLU A 246 -51.55 -38.88 110.81
CA GLU A 246 -51.55 -39.62 109.54
C GLU A 246 -50.76 -38.89 108.44
N TYR A 247 -50.97 -37.57 108.28
CA TYR A 247 -50.26 -36.74 107.30
C TYR A 247 -49.23 -35.79 107.93
N GLY A 248 -49.34 -35.52 109.25
CA GLY A 248 -48.62 -34.44 109.93
C GLY A 248 -48.07 -34.77 111.31
N THR A 249 -47.66 -33.73 112.04
CA THR A 249 -47.13 -33.79 113.41
C THR A 249 -47.80 -32.75 114.30
N LEU A 250 -48.43 -33.17 115.41
CA LEU A 250 -48.96 -32.29 116.45
C LEU A 250 -47.98 -32.10 117.61
N VAL A 251 -47.75 -30.84 118.02
CA VAL A 251 -46.92 -30.47 119.18
C VAL A 251 -47.74 -29.66 120.17
N PHE A 252 -47.74 -30.04 121.46
CA PHE A 252 -48.48 -29.40 122.55
C PHE A 252 -47.53 -28.76 123.59
N ASP A 253 -47.82 -27.54 124.04
CA ASP A 253 -47.07 -26.86 125.13
C ASP A 253 -47.64 -27.12 126.54
N GLU A 254 -46.96 -26.62 127.59
CA GLU A 254 -47.40 -26.74 128.99
C GLU A 254 -48.73 -26.00 129.30
N ASN A 255 -49.24 -25.18 128.37
CA ASN A 255 -50.53 -24.49 128.47
C ASN A 255 -51.62 -25.11 127.56
N TYR A 256 -51.32 -26.23 126.90
CA TYR A 256 -52.17 -26.91 125.91
C TYR A 256 -52.47 -26.11 124.64
N ASN A 257 -51.60 -25.17 124.25
CA ASN A 257 -51.53 -24.70 122.87
C ASN A 257 -50.98 -25.82 121.99
N TRP A 258 -51.47 -25.93 120.75
CA TRP A 258 -51.03 -26.94 119.80
C TRP A 258 -50.61 -26.35 118.46
N THR A 259 -49.72 -27.06 117.76
CA THR A 259 -49.27 -26.75 116.40
C THR A 259 -49.23 -28.03 115.58
N TYR A 260 -49.81 -28.01 114.38
CA TYR A 260 -49.77 -29.05 113.34
C TYR A 260 -48.75 -28.66 112.27
N THR A 261 -48.14 -29.63 111.59
CA THR A 261 -47.30 -29.41 110.39
C THR A 261 -47.40 -30.63 109.47
N VAL A 262 -47.62 -30.45 108.17
CA VAL A 262 -47.53 -31.52 107.15
C VAL A 262 -46.06 -31.87 106.88
N ASN A 263 -45.74 -33.15 106.64
CA ASN A 263 -44.35 -33.62 106.67
C ASN A 263 -43.65 -33.71 105.29
N ASP A 264 -44.38 -34.15 104.27
CA ASP A 264 -43.93 -34.46 102.90
C ASP A 264 -45.15 -34.24 101.95
N PRO A 265 -44.99 -34.17 100.61
CA PRO A 265 -46.14 -34.19 99.70
C PRO A 265 -46.94 -35.49 99.86
N GLN A 266 -48.25 -35.41 99.76
CA GLN A 266 -49.15 -36.55 99.80
C GLN A 266 -49.52 -36.99 98.37
N GLN A 267 -50.56 -37.81 98.26
CA GLN A 267 -51.13 -38.24 96.99
C GLN A 267 -52.63 -37.95 97.12
N HIS A 268 -53.15 -37.09 96.26
CA HIS A 268 -54.54 -36.68 96.27
C HIS A 268 -55.35 -37.68 95.40
N GLY A 269 -56.59 -37.35 95.03
CA GLY A 269 -57.60 -38.34 94.64
C GLY A 269 -58.35 -38.11 93.33
N ASP A 270 -58.29 -36.91 92.76
CA ASP A 270 -59.16 -36.43 91.69
C ASP A 270 -58.32 -35.66 90.64
N SER A 271 -57.62 -36.40 89.77
CA SER A 271 -56.68 -35.90 88.73
C SER A 271 -57.33 -35.09 87.57
N ASP A 272 -58.42 -34.40 87.87
CA ASP A 272 -59.13 -33.41 87.06
C ASP A 272 -59.22 -32.07 87.85
N ALA A 273 -58.52 -31.90 89.00
CA ALA A 273 -58.92 -30.95 90.07
C ALA A 273 -57.81 -30.32 90.96
N VAL A 274 -56.78 -29.71 90.36
CA VAL A 274 -55.70 -28.95 91.03
C VAL A 274 -56.08 -28.03 92.22
N PHE A 275 -55.14 -27.90 93.16
CA PHE A 275 -55.11 -26.93 94.28
C PHE A 275 -56.30 -27.07 95.26
N ASP A 276 -56.88 -25.96 95.75
CA ASP A 276 -58.03 -25.87 96.70
C ASP A 276 -59.20 -26.88 96.49
N ASN A 277 -59.32 -27.49 95.32
CA ASN A 277 -60.41 -28.39 94.95
C ASN A 277 -60.17 -29.82 95.41
N ASP A 278 -58.93 -30.33 95.34
CA ASP A 278 -58.55 -31.62 95.94
C ASP A 278 -57.79 -31.43 97.26
N ARG A 279 -58.02 -32.36 98.20
CA ARG A 279 -57.52 -32.29 99.58
C ARG A 279 -57.74 -33.55 100.39
N LEU A 280 -56.87 -33.73 101.38
CA LEU A 280 -56.99 -34.76 102.41
C LEU A 280 -57.55 -34.20 103.72
N SER A 281 -58.23 -35.04 104.52
CA SER A 281 -58.94 -34.66 105.74
C SER A 281 -58.55 -35.57 106.91
N GLU A 282 -58.14 -34.98 108.04
CA GLU A 282 -57.62 -35.66 109.23
C GLU A 282 -58.37 -35.25 110.51
N VAL A 283 -58.66 -36.23 111.37
CA VAL A 283 -59.39 -36.05 112.63
C VAL A 283 -58.69 -36.77 113.80
N VAL A 284 -58.14 -36.01 114.75
CA VAL A 284 -57.32 -36.51 115.87
C VAL A 284 -58.07 -36.38 117.22
N PRO A 285 -58.47 -37.49 117.86
CA PRO A 285 -59.17 -37.45 119.16
C PRO A 285 -58.32 -37.01 120.37
N VAL A 286 -58.98 -36.33 121.31
CA VAL A 286 -58.44 -35.72 122.54
C VAL A 286 -59.36 -36.07 123.72
N ARG A 287 -58.81 -36.29 124.92
CA ARG A 287 -59.59 -36.45 126.15
C ARG A 287 -58.92 -35.84 127.39
N ILE A 288 -59.74 -35.52 128.39
CA ILE A 288 -59.32 -35.02 129.72
C ILE A 288 -59.91 -35.88 130.84
N THR A 289 -59.24 -35.90 131.99
CA THR A 289 -59.68 -36.58 133.23
C THR A 289 -59.39 -35.71 134.47
N ASP A 290 -60.33 -35.64 135.41
CA ASP A 290 -60.21 -34.95 136.71
C ASP A 290 -59.75 -35.88 137.86
N ASP A 291 -59.72 -35.38 139.11
CA ASP A 291 -59.15 -36.10 140.27
C ASP A 291 -60.11 -37.05 141.01
N ASP A 292 -61.41 -37.07 140.69
CA ASP A 292 -62.31 -38.17 141.02
C ASP A 292 -62.43 -39.24 139.91
N GLY A 293 -62.18 -38.88 138.64
CA GLY A 293 -61.92 -39.82 137.54
C GLY A 293 -62.91 -39.79 136.38
N GLU A 294 -63.69 -38.71 136.29
CA GLU A 294 -64.67 -38.41 135.26
C GLU A 294 -63.95 -37.84 134.01
N GLN A 295 -64.56 -37.92 132.82
CA GLN A 295 -63.89 -37.63 131.55
C GLN A 295 -64.74 -36.84 130.55
N ALA A 296 -64.07 -36.03 129.73
CA ALA A 296 -64.62 -35.39 128.52
C ALA A 296 -63.70 -35.61 127.30
N THR A 297 -64.25 -35.51 126.10
CA THR A 297 -63.58 -35.84 124.83
C THR A 297 -63.92 -34.84 123.72
N GLY A 298 -62.96 -34.54 122.85
CA GLY A 298 -63.11 -33.71 121.64
C GLY A 298 -62.17 -34.20 120.53
N ASN A 299 -62.19 -33.57 119.36
CA ASN A 299 -61.29 -33.89 118.24
C ASN A 299 -60.66 -32.61 117.67
N ILE A 300 -59.40 -32.69 117.24
CA ILE A 300 -58.75 -31.70 116.35
C ILE A 300 -59.03 -32.12 114.90
N HIS A 301 -59.44 -31.20 114.03
CA HIS A 301 -59.74 -31.43 112.61
C HIS A 301 -58.81 -30.59 111.73
N ILE A 302 -58.17 -31.22 110.73
CA ILE A 302 -57.22 -30.61 109.78
C ILE A 302 -57.58 -31.01 108.34
N GLU A 303 -57.47 -30.07 107.39
CA GLU A 303 -57.48 -30.35 105.93
C GLU A 303 -56.08 -30.06 105.33
N VAL A 304 -55.68 -30.76 104.26
CA VAL A 304 -54.38 -30.60 103.56
C VAL A 304 -54.65 -30.38 102.07
N LEU A 305 -54.15 -29.29 101.48
CA LEU A 305 -54.37 -28.89 100.07
C LEU A 305 -53.23 -29.29 99.12
N ASP A 306 -53.57 -29.45 97.84
CA ASP A 306 -52.72 -29.88 96.72
C ASP A 306 -51.89 -28.76 96.02
N ASP A 307 -50.90 -29.13 95.19
CA ASP A 307 -50.04 -28.27 94.37
C ASP A 307 -49.59 -28.86 93.00
N GLY A 308 -50.51 -29.05 92.04
CA GLY A 308 -50.24 -29.46 90.64
C GLY A 308 -49.65 -28.39 89.67
N PRO A 309 -49.58 -28.68 88.34
CA PRO A 309 -48.79 -27.93 87.34
C PRO A 309 -49.54 -26.79 86.60
N ASP A 310 -48.78 -25.91 85.92
CA ASP A 310 -49.23 -24.74 85.12
C ASP A 310 -48.32 -24.57 83.88
N ALA A 311 -48.89 -24.56 82.66
CA ALA A 311 -48.16 -24.63 81.37
C ALA A 311 -48.28 -23.35 80.51
N ILE A 312 -47.21 -22.94 79.81
CA ILE A 312 -47.11 -21.59 79.21
C ILE A 312 -46.62 -21.60 77.75
N ASP A 313 -47.33 -20.88 76.87
CA ASP A 313 -47.11 -20.82 75.40
C ASP A 313 -45.66 -20.52 74.95
N ASP A 314 -45.25 -21.21 73.88
CA ASP A 314 -43.86 -21.38 73.44
C ASP A 314 -43.58 -20.90 72.00
N PHE A 315 -42.32 -20.57 71.68
CA PHE A 315 -41.95 -19.96 70.38
C PHE A 315 -40.60 -20.40 69.81
N ALA A 316 -40.59 -20.85 68.56
CA ALA A 316 -39.37 -21.23 67.82
C ALA A 316 -39.40 -20.81 66.33
N SER A 317 -38.27 -20.94 65.63
CA SER A 317 -38.18 -20.69 64.18
C SER A 317 -37.09 -21.51 63.48
N THR A 318 -37.32 -21.83 62.21
CA THR A 318 -36.42 -22.65 61.38
C THR A 318 -36.47 -22.18 59.91
N PRO A 319 -35.40 -22.33 59.11
CA PRO A 319 -35.49 -22.17 57.66
C PRO A 319 -36.46 -23.18 57.02
N GLU A 320 -36.85 -22.94 55.78
CA GLU A 320 -37.58 -23.94 54.99
C GLU A 320 -36.80 -25.28 54.91
N ASP A 321 -37.54 -26.39 54.81
CA ASP A 321 -37.06 -27.78 54.76
C ASP A 321 -36.06 -28.18 55.87
N THR A 322 -35.99 -27.40 56.96
CA THR A 322 -35.02 -27.58 58.05
C THR A 322 -35.73 -28.08 59.32
N PRO A 323 -35.47 -29.32 59.78
CA PRO A 323 -36.07 -29.85 61.01
C PRO A 323 -35.53 -29.20 62.28
N ILE A 324 -36.38 -29.03 63.29
CA ILE A 324 -36.08 -28.37 64.57
C ILE A 324 -36.44 -29.25 65.78
N VAL A 325 -35.80 -29.00 66.91
CA VAL A 325 -36.14 -29.57 68.23
C VAL A 325 -36.20 -28.41 69.23
N VAL A 326 -37.20 -28.42 70.11
CA VAL A 326 -37.55 -27.35 71.05
C VAL A 326 -37.79 -27.94 72.44
N ASP A 327 -37.19 -27.36 73.46
CA ASP A 327 -37.53 -27.62 74.86
C ASP A 327 -38.64 -26.64 75.30
N VAL A 328 -39.56 -27.08 76.15
CA VAL A 328 -40.77 -26.32 76.52
C VAL A 328 -40.94 -26.14 78.03
N ILE A 329 -40.35 -27.02 78.85
CA ILE A 329 -40.50 -27.00 80.31
C ILE A 329 -39.75 -25.81 80.95
N ASP A 330 -38.85 -25.14 80.21
CA ASP A 330 -37.99 -24.03 80.67
C ASP A 330 -38.76 -22.80 81.23
N ASN A 331 -40.07 -22.70 80.96
CA ASN A 331 -40.97 -21.64 81.47
C ASN A 331 -42.20 -22.13 82.25
N ASP A 332 -42.36 -23.43 82.43
CA ASP A 332 -43.55 -24.04 83.06
C ASP A 332 -43.38 -24.19 84.59
N ILE A 333 -44.47 -24.52 85.31
CA ILE A 333 -44.43 -24.86 86.74
C ILE A 333 -44.82 -26.33 86.92
N GLU A 334 -43.93 -27.09 87.58
CA GLU A 334 -43.98 -28.56 87.66
C GLU A 334 -44.81 -29.14 88.83
N GLY A 335 -45.40 -28.31 89.70
CA GLY A 335 -46.05 -28.74 90.94
C GLY A 335 -45.06 -29.21 92.03
N ALA A 336 -45.57 -29.78 93.12
CA ALA A 336 -44.76 -30.20 94.27
C ALA A 336 -44.06 -31.57 94.12
N ASP A 337 -44.48 -32.42 93.17
CA ASP A 337 -43.89 -33.75 92.95
C ASP A 337 -43.21 -33.95 91.58
N GLY A 338 -43.51 -33.11 90.58
CA GLY A 338 -42.69 -32.87 89.37
C GLY A 338 -43.31 -33.36 88.06
N ALA A 339 -43.22 -32.55 86.99
CA ALA A 339 -43.99 -32.74 85.76
C ALA A 339 -43.15 -33.02 84.49
N THR A 340 -43.80 -33.64 83.49
CA THR A 340 -43.18 -34.01 82.21
C THR A 340 -44.14 -33.85 81.03
N VAL A 341 -43.61 -33.61 79.82
CA VAL A 341 -44.43 -33.56 78.59
C VAL A 341 -44.92 -34.96 78.20
N THR A 342 -46.23 -35.18 78.27
CA THR A 342 -46.87 -36.49 77.99
C THR A 342 -47.61 -36.53 76.65
N GLY A 343 -47.96 -35.38 76.07
CA GLY A 343 -48.73 -35.27 74.83
C GLY A 343 -48.23 -34.15 73.90
N VAL A 344 -48.34 -34.39 72.58
CA VAL A 344 -48.18 -33.37 71.52
C VAL A 344 -49.14 -33.63 70.37
N ALA A 345 -49.68 -32.57 69.77
CA ALA A 345 -50.55 -32.61 68.58
C ALA A 345 -50.39 -31.34 67.72
N PHE A 346 -50.67 -31.43 66.41
CA PHE A 346 -50.85 -30.20 65.61
C PHE A 346 -52.17 -29.53 65.97
N VAL A 347 -52.17 -28.20 66.10
CA VAL A 347 -53.42 -27.42 66.18
C VAL A 347 -54.19 -27.60 64.85
N PRO A 348 -55.53 -27.82 64.88
CA PRO A 348 -56.30 -28.13 63.67
C PRO A 348 -56.16 -27.07 62.57
N GLY A 349 -55.71 -27.47 61.39
CA GLY A 349 -55.32 -26.60 60.27
C GLY A 349 -53.86 -26.77 59.83
N PHE A 350 -53.00 -27.38 60.65
CA PHE A 350 -51.58 -27.60 60.36
C PHE A 350 -51.20 -29.05 60.02
N GLU A 351 -52.16 -29.94 59.79
CA GLU A 351 -51.93 -31.39 59.63
C GLU A 351 -51.12 -31.78 58.37
N GLU A 352 -50.99 -30.88 57.39
CA GLU A 352 -50.17 -31.08 56.18
C GLU A 352 -48.80 -30.36 56.24
N ALA A 353 -48.51 -29.60 57.30
CA ALA A 353 -47.31 -28.76 57.42
C ALA A 353 -46.01 -29.52 57.78
N GLY A 354 -46.08 -30.83 58.04
CA GLY A 354 -44.90 -31.64 58.36
C GLY A 354 -45.20 -32.81 59.31
N THR A 355 -44.23 -33.15 60.15
CA THR A 355 -44.37 -34.21 61.18
C THR A 355 -43.84 -33.76 62.54
N ILE A 356 -44.42 -34.29 63.62
CA ILE A 356 -44.08 -33.97 65.01
C ILE A 356 -43.86 -35.23 65.87
N SER A 357 -43.04 -35.12 66.92
CA SER A 357 -42.78 -36.18 67.89
C SER A 357 -42.12 -35.66 69.19
N ILE A 358 -42.31 -36.36 70.31
CA ILE A 358 -41.54 -36.14 71.55
C ILE A 358 -40.22 -36.94 71.48
N THR A 359 -39.12 -36.39 71.98
CA THR A 359 -37.79 -37.05 72.04
C THR A 359 -37.63 -37.95 73.29
N GLU A 360 -36.51 -38.69 73.37
CA GLU A 360 -36.19 -39.51 74.56
C GLU A 360 -35.88 -38.65 75.80
N ASP A 361 -35.59 -37.37 75.61
CA ASP A 361 -35.28 -36.38 76.66
C ASP A 361 -36.48 -35.44 76.98
N GLY A 362 -37.68 -35.69 76.42
CA GLY A 362 -38.92 -34.93 76.70
C GLY A 362 -39.23 -33.75 75.76
N GLN A 363 -38.27 -33.34 74.93
CA GLN A 363 -38.39 -32.20 74.00
C GLN A 363 -39.29 -32.48 72.79
N ILE A 364 -39.81 -31.43 72.15
CA ILE A 364 -40.66 -31.53 70.95
C ILE A 364 -39.80 -31.39 69.67
N ARG A 365 -39.89 -32.35 68.74
CA ARG A 365 -39.31 -32.27 67.39
C ARG A 365 -40.39 -31.95 66.35
N PHE A 366 -40.09 -31.02 65.43
CA PHE A 366 -40.88 -30.73 64.23
C PHE A 366 -40.01 -30.81 62.97
N GLU A 367 -40.57 -31.34 61.88
CA GLU A 367 -39.92 -31.57 60.60
C GLU A 367 -40.89 -31.14 59.47
N PRO A 368 -40.66 -29.97 58.81
CA PRO A 368 -41.56 -29.42 57.79
C PRO A 368 -41.78 -30.33 56.57
N ALA A 369 -42.85 -30.03 55.82
CA ALA A 369 -43.03 -30.54 54.46
C ALA A 369 -42.56 -29.50 53.41
N ALA A 370 -42.13 -29.94 52.24
CA ALA A 370 -41.69 -29.06 51.15
C ALA A 370 -42.77 -28.02 50.76
N GLY A 371 -42.38 -26.74 50.66
CA GLY A 371 -43.28 -25.62 50.42
C GLY A 371 -44.09 -25.18 51.65
N THR A 372 -43.65 -25.51 52.87
CA THR A 372 -44.29 -25.05 54.12
C THR A 372 -43.69 -23.72 54.57
N GLU A 373 -44.32 -22.60 54.20
CA GLU A 373 -43.96 -21.27 54.69
C GLU A 373 -44.78 -20.83 55.92
N GLY A 374 -44.22 -19.91 56.72
CA GLY A 374 -44.97 -19.18 57.76
C GLY A 374 -45.13 -19.90 59.10
N GLN A 375 -46.21 -19.58 59.84
CA GLN A 375 -46.40 -20.05 61.22
C GLN A 375 -47.16 -21.38 61.29
N VAL A 376 -46.65 -22.30 62.11
CA VAL A 376 -47.20 -23.63 62.41
C VAL A 376 -47.40 -23.74 63.93
N GLN A 377 -48.53 -24.29 64.39
CA GLN A 377 -48.83 -24.40 65.83
C GLN A 377 -49.01 -25.85 66.29
N ILE A 378 -48.42 -26.15 67.45
CA ILE A 378 -48.35 -27.48 68.07
C ILE A 378 -48.82 -27.34 69.53
N GLU A 379 -49.86 -28.06 69.90
CA GLU A 379 -50.39 -28.15 71.27
C GLU A 379 -49.60 -29.22 72.04
N TYR A 380 -49.24 -28.97 73.30
CA TYR A 380 -48.56 -29.93 74.17
C TYR A 380 -49.25 -30.06 75.54
N THR A 381 -48.90 -31.10 76.29
CA THR A 381 -49.51 -31.44 77.59
C THR A 381 -48.44 -31.82 78.60
N LEU A 382 -48.46 -31.18 79.78
CA LEU A 382 -47.71 -31.60 80.96
C LEU A 382 -48.52 -32.60 81.79
N THR A 383 -47.85 -33.45 82.55
CA THR A 383 -48.48 -34.26 83.62
C THR A 383 -47.47 -34.50 84.74
N ASP A 384 -47.93 -34.42 85.99
CA ASP A 384 -47.12 -34.57 87.21
C ASP A 384 -47.02 -36.02 87.72
N GLY A 385 -46.60 -36.19 88.98
CA GLY A 385 -46.33 -37.50 89.58
C GLY A 385 -47.53 -38.24 90.14
N ASP A 386 -48.67 -37.57 90.40
CA ASP A 386 -49.90 -38.19 90.92
C ASP A 386 -51.06 -38.20 89.91
N GLY A 387 -51.09 -37.23 88.97
CA GLY A 387 -51.79 -37.36 87.69
C GLY A 387 -52.37 -36.08 87.10
N ASP A 388 -52.21 -34.92 87.74
CA ASP A 388 -52.76 -33.65 87.25
C ASP A 388 -52.00 -33.13 86.02
N SER A 389 -52.67 -32.32 85.19
CA SER A 389 -52.19 -31.95 83.85
C SER A 389 -52.72 -30.62 83.34
N ASP A 390 -51.89 -29.93 82.54
CA ASP A 390 -52.23 -28.68 81.85
C ASP A 390 -51.61 -28.62 80.44
N THR A 391 -52.04 -27.66 79.60
CA THR A 391 -51.76 -27.63 78.15
C THR A 391 -51.46 -26.23 77.59
N ALA A 392 -50.41 -26.13 76.77
CA ALA A 392 -49.98 -24.90 76.11
C ALA A 392 -49.59 -25.11 74.63
N ILE A 393 -49.27 -24.02 73.89
CA ILE A 393 -49.02 -24.05 72.45
C ILE A 393 -47.59 -23.60 72.10
N LEU A 394 -46.82 -24.49 71.47
CA LEU A 394 -45.59 -24.18 70.75
C LEU A 394 -45.92 -23.65 69.34
N THR A 395 -45.48 -22.43 69.04
CA THR A 395 -45.59 -21.82 67.70
C THR A 395 -44.22 -21.78 67.01
N VAL A 396 -44.09 -22.51 65.89
CA VAL A 396 -42.88 -22.53 65.05
C VAL A 396 -43.08 -21.65 63.81
N THR A 397 -42.09 -20.84 63.45
CA THR A 397 -42.10 -20.08 62.18
C THR A 397 -41.09 -20.64 61.18
N VAL A 398 -41.55 -20.97 59.98
CA VAL A 398 -40.75 -21.46 58.83
C VAL A 398 -40.49 -20.30 57.84
N GLY A 399 -39.45 -20.43 57.01
CA GLY A 399 -39.02 -19.40 56.04
C GLY A 399 -39.97 -19.14 54.86
N GLU A 400 -39.57 -18.24 53.97
CA GLU A 400 -40.22 -17.98 52.67
C GLU A 400 -39.59 -18.85 51.56
N ASP A 401 -40.40 -19.20 50.56
CA ASP A 401 -40.11 -20.03 49.38
C ASP A 401 -38.91 -19.53 48.52
N SER A 402 -38.26 -20.46 47.81
CA SER A 402 -36.96 -20.28 47.15
C SER A 402 -37.08 -20.16 45.63
N THR A 403 -36.67 -19.00 45.07
CA THR A 403 -36.67 -18.77 43.61
C THR A 403 -35.37 -19.25 42.95
N PRO A 404 -35.40 -19.91 41.77
CA PRO A 404 -34.20 -20.44 41.13
C PRO A 404 -33.35 -19.32 40.52
N THR A 405 -32.07 -19.60 40.34
CA THR A 405 -31.11 -18.67 39.74
C THR A 405 -30.58 -19.17 38.40
N LEU A 406 -30.47 -18.25 37.45
CA LEU A 406 -29.89 -18.45 36.12
C LEU A 406 -28.73 -17.46 35.93
N ASN A 407 -27.54 -17.99 35.64
CA ASN A 407 -26.33 -17.24 35.35
C ASN A 407 -25.80 -17.63 33.97
N ILE A 408 -26.01 -16.76 32.98
CA ILE A 408 -25.53 -16.93 31.61
C ILE A 408 -24.07 -16.47 31.54
N THR A 409 -23.20 -17.26 30.91
CA THR A 409 -21.75 -17.01 30.83
C THR A 409 -21.25 -17.32 29.42
N PHE A 410 -20.14 -16.67 29.05
CA PHE A 410 -19.37 -16.90 27.81
C PHE A 410 -18.03 -17.54 28.21
N ASP A 411 -17.70 -18.71 27.64
CA ASP A 411 -16.49 -19.49 27.98
C ASP A 411 -15.22 -18.84 27.39
N ASP A 412 -15.36 -18.08 26.30
CA ASP A 412 -14.31 -17.31 25.60
C ASP A 412 -14.36 -15.80 25.91
N GLY A 413 -15.43 -15.31 26.53
CA GLY A 413 -15.66 -13.89 26.78
C GLY A 413 -16.15 -13.09 25.56
N ARG A 414 -16.58 -13.74 24.48
CA ARG A 414 -17.18 -13.10 23.29
C ARG A 414 -18.71 -13.16 23.37
N ASP A 415 -19.36 -12.05 23.70
CA ASP A 415 -20.80 -11.82 23.49
C ASP A 415 -21.15 -11.43 22.05
N TRP A 416 -20.25 -11.77 21.11
CA TRP A 416 -20.31 -11.40 19.71
C TRP A 416 -19.76 -12.51 18.81
N VAL A 417 -20.17 -12.49 17.55
CA VAL A 417 -19.55 -13.15 16.40
C VAL A 417 -19.24 -12.12 15.32
N ALA A 418 -18.50 -12.48 14.27
CA ALA A 418 -18.24 -11.60 13.14
C ALA A 418 -18.49 -12.30 11.79
N GLU A 419 -19.02 -11.56 10.83
CA GLU A 419 -19.21 -12.00 9.45
C GLU A 419 -17.86 -12.20 8.75
N SER A 420 -16.84 -11.48 9.20
CA SER A 420 -15.45 -11.62 8.77
C SER A 420 -14.89 -13.03 8.94
N ALA A 421 -15.51 -13.89 9.76
CA ALA A 421 -15.12 -15.28 9.94
C ALA A 421 -15.86 -16.30 9.05
N LEU A 422 -16.76 -15.88 8.16
CA LEU A 422 -17.53 -16.78 7.31
C LEU A 422 -16.66 -17.45 6.22
N ASP A 423 -16.77 -18.79 6.13
CA ASP A 423 -15.97 -19.70 5.28
C ASP A 423 -16.16 -19.45 3.76
N ASP A 424 -17.18 -18.68 3.37
CA ASP A 424 -17.64 -18.44 2.00
C ASP A 424 -17.59 -16.97 1.51
N GLY A 425 -17.09 -16.04 2.34
CA GLY A 425 -16.83 -14.64 1.92
C GLY A 425 -15.87 -13.86 2.83
N GLY A 426 -15.93 -14.08 4.14
CA GLY A 426 -15.37 -13.18 5.17
C GLY A 426 -13.85 -12.96 5.14
N SER A 427 -13.44 -11.74 5.49
CA SER A 427 -12.06 -11.25 5.40
C SER A 427 -11.01 -11.96 6.27
N ASP A 428 -11.44 -12.64 7.35
CA ASP A 428 -10.69 -13.62 8.14
C ASP A 428 -11.50 -14.91 8.36
N GLY A 429 -12.00 -15.49 7.27
CA GLY A 429 -12.49 -16.88 7.17
C GLY A 429 -11.43 -17.96 7.46
N SER A 430 -10.40 -17.62 8.24
CA SER A 430 -9.42 -18.53 8.84
C SER A 430 -9.52 -18.60 10.37
N SER A 431 -10.37 -17.76 10.97
CA SER A 431 -10.61 -17.65 12.40
C SER A 431 -11.68 -18.64 12.91
N ASP A 432 -12.17 -18.45 14.14
CA ASP A 432 -13.34 -19.17 14.70
C ASP A 432 -14.39 -18.21 15.29
N ASN A 433 -14.38 -16.94 14.84
CA ASN A 433 -15.25 -15.87 15.35
C ASN A 433 -16.68 -15.93 14.82
N GLU A 434 -17.00 -16.80 13.86
CA GLU A 434 -18.36 -17.13 13.44
C GLU A 434 -19.09 -17.94 14.53
N SER A 435 -18.36 -18.39 15.57
CA SER A 435 -18.89 -19.14 16.71
C SER A 435 -18.52 -18.54 18.07
N THR A 436 -19.46 -18.58 19.01
CA THR A 436 -19.24 -18.29 20.45
C THR A 436 -19.92 -19.36 21.31
N ARG A 437 -19.54 -19.49 22.58
CA ARG A 437 -20.04 -20.56 23.47
C ARG A 437 -19.91 -20.22 24.94
N GLY A 438 -20.64 -20.95 25.79
CA GLY A 438 -20.53 -20.80 27.24
C GLY A 438 -21.40 -21.75 28.05
N THR A 439 -21.81 -21.34 29.25
CA THR A 439 -22.63 -22.14 30.16
C THR A 439 -23.88 -21.41 30.65
N LEU A 440 -24.93 -22.18 30.92
CA LEU A 440 -26.11 -21.76 31.67
C LEU A 440 -25.97 -22.34 33.08
N GLY A 441 -25.46 -21.54 34.02
CA GLY A 441 -25.39 -21.91 35.42
C GLY A 441 -26.78 -21.83 36.05
N ILE A 442 -27.34 -22.98 36.41
CA ILE A 442 -28.67 -23.08 37.03
C ILE A 442 -28.50 -23.60 38.47
N ASN A 443 -29.17 -22.95 39.42
CA ASN A 443 -29.26 -23.42 40.80
C ASN A 443 -30.68 -23.23 41.34
N THR A 444 -31.28 -24.33 41.79
CA THR A 444 -32.65 -24.47 42.33
C THR A 444 -32.68 -24.56 43.86
N PHE A 445 -31.55 -24.32 44.54
CA PHE A 445 -31.34 -24.25 46.01
C PHE A 445 -31.67 -25.48 46.87
N GLY A 446 -32.58 -26.36 46.41
CA GLY A 446 -32.90 -27.68 46.96
C GLY A 446 -33.71 -28.50 45.95
N ASP A 447 -34.51 -27.81 45.15
CA ASP A 447 -35.50 -28.35 44.22
C ASP A 447 -34.96 -29.00 42.95
N SER A 448 -35.86 -29.66 42.22
CA SER A 448 -35.58 -30.33 40.96
C SER A 448 -36.02 -29.51 39.76
N LEU A 449 -35.14 -29.32 38.78
CA LEU A 449 -35.45 -28.62 37.53
C LEU A 449 -36.61 -29.28 36.76
N ALA A 450 -37.71 -28.55 36.56
CA ALA A 450 -38.85 -29.01 35.76
C ALA A 450 -38.73 -28.64 34.28
N SER A 451 -38.20 -27.45 33.96
CA SER A 451 -37.99 -27.02 32.57
C SER A 451 -36.88 -25.98 32.38
N LEU A 452 -36.10 -26.17 31.33
CA LEU A 452 -35.32 -25.13 30.66
C LEU A 452 -35.94 -24.89 29.27
N GLU A 453 -36.25 -23.64 28.95
CA GLU A 453 -36.88 -23.21 27.70
C GLU A 453 -36.15 -22.00 27.12
N VAL A 454 -36.10 -21.91 25.78
CA VAL A 454 -35.46 -20.81 25.05
C VAL A 454 -36.41 -20.28 23.96
N ARG A 455 -36.35 -18.98 23.66
CA ARG A 455 -37.15 -18.29 22.64
C ARG A 455 -36.33 -17.20 21.98
N VAL A 456 -36.30 -17.13 20.66
CA VAL A 456 -35.74 -15.99 19.90
C VAL A 456 -36.62 -14.75 20.10
N GLN A 457 -36.04 -13.55 20.24
CA GLN A 457 -36.79 -12.29 20.25
C GLN A 457 -37.27 -11.84 18.85
N ASP A 458 -37.70 -12.79 18.03
CA ASP A 458 -38.20 -12.56 16.67
C ASP A 458 -39.73 -12.32 16.63
N SER A 459 -40.27 -12.20 15.41
CA SER A 459 -41.71 -12.03 15.19
C SER A 459 -42.57 -13.30 15.37
N SER A 460 -41.96 -14.48 15.58
CA SER A 460 -42.64 -15.78 15.74
C SER A 460 -42.69 -16.30 17.18
N GLY A 461 -41.70 -15.96 18.02
CA GLY A 461 -41.80 -15.81 19.47
C GLY A 461 -42.30 -17.01 20.28
N THR A 462 -42.00 -18.24 19.83
CA THR A 462 -42.46 -19.48 20.51
C THR A 462 -41.38 -20.04 21.44
N TRP A 463 -41.75 -20.41 22.66
CA TRP A 463 -40.87 -21.09 23.61
C TRP A 463 -40.58 -22.53 23.19
N ILE A 464 -39.30 -22.89 23.10
CA ILE A 464 -38.78 -24.22 22.77
C ILE A 464 -38.16 -24.81 24.03
N ASN A 465 -38.67 -25.96 24.47
CA ASN A 465 -38.12 -26.67 25.62
C ASN A 465 -36.82 -27.40 25.23
N VAL A 466 -35.72 -27.08 25.93
CA VAL A 466 -34.37 -27.63 25.73
C VAL A 466 -33.81 -28.30 27.00
N THR A 467 -34.69 -28.75 27.89
CA THR A 467 -34.33 -29.42 29.17
C THR A 467 -33.53 -30.72 28.97
N GLY A 468 -33.62 -31.34 27.79
CA GLY A 468 -32.78 -32.48 27.38
C GLY A 468 -31.66 -32.11 26.41
N GLY A 469 -31.35 -30.82 26.28
CA GLY A 469 -30.64 -30.24 25.13
C GLY A 469 -31.55 -30.03 23.91
N GLY A 470 -31.06 -29.28 22.92
CA GLY A 470 -31.76 -28.98 21.67
C GLY A 470 -31.18 -27.75 20.95
N THR A 471 -31.57 -27.55 19.69
CA THR A 471 -31.16 -26.41 18.85
C THR A 471 -32.30 -25.42 18.65
N VAL A 472 -32.00 -24.13 18.69
CA VAL A 472 -32.88 -23.00 18.36
C VAL A 472 -32.22 -22.18 17.27
N SER A 473 -32.78 -22.16 16.07
CA SER A 473 -32.37 -21.20 15.03
C SER A 473 -32.88 -19.82 15.43
N GLY A 474 -31.96 -18.85 15.46
CA GLY A 474 -32.24 -17.43 15.69
C GLY A 474 -32.62 -16.72 14.40
N THR A 475 -32.29 -15.44 14.35
CA THR A 475 -32.47 -14.55 13.20
C THR A 475 -31.32 -14.73 12.20
N TYR A 476 -30.09 -14.82 12.71
CA TYR A 476 -28.86 -14.86 11.91
C TYR A 476 -28.06 -16.15 12.17
N GLY A 477 -28.09 -16.69 13.39
CA GLY A 477 -27.37 -17.89 13.77
C GLY A 477 -28.23 -19.06 14.24
N THR A 478 -27.58 -20.11 14.73
CA THR A 478 -28.23 -21.20 15.46
C THR A 478 -27.56 -21.43 16.81
N LEU A 479 -28.38 -21.45 17.86
CA LEU A 479 -28.01 -21.72 19.24
C LEU A 479 -28.25 -23.21 19.58
N GLU A 480 -27.19 -23.97 19.83
CA GLU A 480 -27.27 -25.32 20.40
C GLU A 480 -27.12 -25.27 21.93
N VAL A 481 -28.09 -25.82 22.65
CA VAL A 481 -28.03 -26.06 24.11
C VAL A 481 -27.77 -27.53 24.36
N THR A 482 -26.72 -27.85 25.12
CA THR A 482 -26.30 -29.22 25.47
C THR A 482 -26.36 -29.44 26.98
N GLN A 483 -27.12 -30.46 27.41
CA GLN A 483 -27.07 -30.96 28.79
C GLN A 483 -25.88 -31.92 28.96
N ASN A 484 -25.00 -31.64 29.92
CA ASN A 484 -23.88 -32.49 30.27
C ASN A 484 -24.33 -33.69 31.14
N PRO A 485 -23.57 -34.80 31.19
CA PRO A 485 -23.90 -35.97 32.01
C PRO A 485 -23.92 -35.74 33.54
N ASP A 486 -23.49 -34.57 34.01
CA ASP A 486 -23.55 -34.14 35.41
C ASP A 486 -24.77 -33.25 35.73
N GLY A 487 -25.61 -32.94 34.73
CA GLY A 487 -26.79 -32.08 34.85
C GLY A 487 -26.55 -30.59 34.55
N SER A 488 -25.30 -30.16 34.35
CA SER A 488 -24.98 -28.79 33.94
C SER A 488 -25.31 -28.54 32.47
N TYR A 489 -25.53 -27.28 32.08
CA TYR A 489 -25.87 -26.92 30.70
C TYR A 489 -24.78 -26.06 30.05
N ARG A 490 -24.42 -26.43 28.83
CA ARG A 490 -23.59 -25.63 27.90
C ARG A 490 -24.46 -25.09 26.78
N TRP A 491 -24.03 -23.98 26.20
CA TRP A 491 -24.60 -23.45 24.97
C TRP A 491 -23.48 -23.10 23.99
N ALA A 492 -23.77 -23.17 22.70
CA ALA A 492 -22.90 -22.72 21.61
C ALA A 492 -23.76 -22.05 20.54
N TYR A 493 -23.28 -20.96 19.96
CA TYR A 493 -23.91 -20.25 18.86
C TYR A 493 -22.98 -20.27 17.66
N THR A 494 -23.55 -20.34 16.46
CA THR A 494 -22.82 -20.24 15.19
C THR A 494 -23.65 -19.41 14.22
N LEU A 495 -23.02 -18.41 13.59
CA LEU A 495 -23.60 -17.61 12.50
C LEU A 495 -23.90 -18.53 11.29
N SER A 496 -24.96 -18.26 10.54
CA SER A 496 -25.44 -19.19 9.48
C SER A 496 -25.07 -18.78 8.06
N ASP A 497 -24.94 -17.48 7.84
CA ASP A 497 -24.84 -16.76 6.56
C ASP A 497 -24.45 -15.30 6.90
N ASN A 498 -24.18 -14.47 5.90
CA ASN A 498 -23.98 -13.01 6.07
C ASN A 498 -25.32 -12.27 6.32
N THR A 499 -25.31 -10.99 6.73
CA THR A 499 -26.54 -10.23 7.06
C THR A 499 -26.64 -8.84 6.42
N GLU A 500 -27.52 -8.71 5.40
CA GLU A 500 -27.91 -7.43 4.75
C GLU A 500 -28.68 -6.43 5.66
N ASP A 501 -28.65 -6.60 7.00
CA ASP A 501 -29.39 -5.79 7.98
C ASP A 501 -28.50 -4.74 8.72
N HIS A 502 -27.20 -4.71 8.44
CA HIS A 502 -26.29 -3.60 8.77
C HIS A 502 -26.66 -2.32 7.96
N THR A 503 -26.46 -1.11 8.51
CA THR A 503 -27.04 0.12 7.92
C THR A 503 -26.34 1.47 8.18
N ASP A 504 -25.19 1.53 8.87
CA ASP A 504 -24.33 2.74 8.92
C ASP A 504 -23.10 2.56 8.02
N PRO A 505 -23.17 2.94 6.71
CA PRO A 505 -22.15 2.70 5.69
C PRO A 505 -20.92 3.62 5.83
N ASN A 506 -20.38 3.64 7.04
CA ASN A 506 -19.19 4.35 7.48
C ASN A 506 -18.44 3.54 8.56
N GLN A 507 -18.86 2.31 8.93
CA GLN A 507 -18.58 1.67 10.23
C GLN A 507 -18.60 0.12 10.21
N VAL A 508 -17.59 -0.53 9.65
CA VAL A 508 -17.39 -2.00 9.78
C VAL A 508 -17.18 -2.55 11.21
N GLU A 509 -17.24 -3.88 11.36
CA GLU A 509 -16.77 -4.68 12.50
C GLU A 509 -17.45 -4.35 13.85
N ALA A 510 -16.79 -3.63 14.74
CA ALA A 510 -17.35 -3.23 16.03
C ALA A 510 -18.01 -1.83 15.98
N GLY A 511 -18.19 -1.29 14.77
CA GLY A 511 -18.84 -0.02 14.47
C GLY A 511 -20.34 -0.17 14.24
N ASP A 512 -20.73 -0.96 13.24
CA ASP A 512 -22.10 -1.44 13.00
C ASP A 512 -22.24 -2.87 13.56
N VAL A 513 -23.31 -3.10 14.32
CA VAL A 513 -23.61 -4.38 14.96
C VAL A 513 -25.11 -4.64 14.96
N VAL A 514 -25.52 -5.79 14.43
CA VAL A 514 -26.89 -6.33 14.62
C VAL A 514 -26.90 -7.33 15.78
N ARG A 515 -28.07 -7.76 16.25
CA ARG A 515 -28.20 -8.64 17.43
C ARG A 515 -29.17 -9.79 17.22
N ASP A 516 -28.74 -10.99 17.62
CA ASP A 516 -29.58 -12.18 17.76
C ASP A 516 -29.80 -12.47 19.25
N ASP A 517 -30.91 -11.94 19.80
CA ASP A 517 -31.23 -12.02 21.23
C ASP A 517 -32.18 -13.21 21.53
N PHE A 518 -31.79 -14.06 22.49
CA PHE A 518 -32.54 -15.24 22.94
C PHE A 518 -32.99 -15.08 24.40
N ASP A 519 -34.31 -15.09 24.64
CA ASP A 519 -34.86 -15.26 25.98
C ASP A 519 -34.63 -16.70 26.48
N VAL A 520 -34.17 -16.83 27.72
CA VAL A 520 -33.99 -18.11 28.41
C VAL A 520 -34.88 -18.12 29.66
N ARG A 521 -35.68 -19.16 29.85
CA ARG A 521 -36.50 -19.40 31.05
C ARG A 521 -36.10 -20.71 31.72
N VAL A 522 -36.02 -20.67 33.05
CA VAL A 522 -35.80 -21.83 33.93
C VAL A 522 -36.95 -21.90 34.93
N THR A 523 -37.43 -23.12 35.20
CA THR A 523 -38.49 -23.42 36.18
C THR A 523 -38.17 -24.74 36.90
N ASP A 524 -38.38 -24.78 38.20
CA ASP A 524 -38.23 -25.90 39.16
C ASP A 524 -39.56 -26.62 39.47
N SER A 525 -39.55 -27.47 40.50
CA SER A 525 -40.59 -28.48 40.79
C SER A 525 -41.86 -27.94 41.45
N ASP A 526 -41.72 -26.90 42.26
CA ASP A 526 -42.78 -26.05 42.81
C ASP A 526 -43.43 -25.20 41.70
N GLY A 527 -42.62 -24.63 40.79
CA GLY A 527 -43.06 -23.90 39.60
C GLY A 527 -42.53 -22.46 39.48
N SER A 528 -41.56 -22.05 40.30
CA SER A 528 -40.94 -20.73 40.33
C SER A 528 -40.11 -20.43 39.07
N PRO A 529 -40.44 -19.40 38.26
CA PRO A 529 -39.75 -19.15 37.00
C PRO A 529 -38.74 -17.99 37.09
N VAL A 530 -37.49 -18.25 36.70
CA VAL A 530 -36.47 -17.20 36.45
C VAL A 530 -36.21 -17.05 34.95
N GLN A 531 -35.90 -15.83 34.51
CA GLN A 531 -35.65 -15.50 33.10
C GLN A 531 -34.40 -14.63 32.94
N GLY A 532 -33.71 -14.79 31.81
CA GLY A 532 -32.56 -13.99 31.37
C GLY A 532 -32.51 -13.90 29.84
N ILE A 533 -31.60 -13.08 29.31
CA ILE A 533 -31.38 -12.94 27.87
C ILE A 533 -29.93 -13.34 27.56
N LEU A 534 -29.76 -14.24 26.59
CA LEU A 534 -28.50 -14.48 25.91
C LEU A 534 -28.54 -13.68 24.61
N GLY A 535 -27.84 -12.55 24.57
CA GLY A 535 -27.71 -11.75 23.36
C GLY A 535 -26.37 -11.97 22.70
N ILE A 536 -26.37 -12.16 21.38
CA ILE A 536 -25.16 -12.23 20.55
C ILE A 536 -25.16 -11.03 19.60
N GLU A 537 -24.08 -10.24 19.60
CA GLU A 537 -23.84 -9.25 18.55
C GLU A 537 -23.26 -9.93 17.31
N VAL A 538 -23.76 -9.60 16.12
CA VAL A 538 -23.10 -9.92 14.85
C VAL A 538 -22.37 -8.66 14.39
N ARG A 539 -21.11 -8.83 13.99
CA ARG A 539 -20.21 -7.76 13.56
C ARG A 539 -19.97 -7.80 12.07
N ASP A 540 -20.12 -6.65 11.45
CA ASP A 540 -20.04 -6.42 10.02
C ASP A 540 -18.64 -6.69 9.43
N ASP A 541 -18.57 -6.97 8.12
CA ASP A 541 -17.34 -7.21 7.36
C ASP A 541 -17.39 -6.57 5.97
N GLY A 542 -17.51 -5.25 5.92
CA GLY A 542 -17.38 -4.46 4.70
C GLY A 542 -15.96 -4.48 4.07
N PRO A 543 -15.81 -3.90 2.87
CA PRO A 543 -14.62 -4.07 2.02
C PRO A 543 -13.33 -3.41 2.53
N ASN A 544 -12.20 -3.88 1.99
CA ASN A 544 -10.85 -3.37 2.27
C ASN A 544 -10.08 -3.18 0.95
N ALA A 545 -10.00 -1.93 0.50
CA ALA A 545 -9.45 -1.53 -0.79
C ALA A 545 -7.94 -1.23 -0.68
N ASN A 546 -7.14 -1.77 -1.60
CA ASN A 546 -5.68 -1.76 -1.51
C ASN A 546 -5.01 -1.12 -2.75
N ASN A 547 -4.19 -0.09 -2.52
CA ASN A 547 -3.66 0.78 -3.59
C ASN A 547 -2.95 0.02 -4.74
N ASP A 548 -3.60 0.00 -5.90
CA ASP A 548 -3.06 -0.55 -7.14
C ASP A 548 -1.92 0.25 -7.77
N SER A 549 -1.14 -0.43 -8.60
CA SER A 549 -0.27 0.24 -9.57
C SER A 549 -0.18 -0.52 -10.89
N VAL A 550 -0.25 0.23 -11.98
CA VAL A 550 -0.15 -0.29 -13.35
C VAL A 550 0.68 0.67 -14.21
N SER A 551 1.10 0.22 -15.39
CA SER A 551 1.70 1.09 -16.40
C SER A 551 1.07 0.88 -17.76
N THR A 552 0.96 1.96 -18.53
CA THR A 552 0.47 1.95 -19.92
C THR A 552 1.40 2.80 -20.78
N PRO A 553 1.61 2.49 -22.08
CA PRO A 553 2.24 3.44 -22.99
C PRO A 553 1.44 4.75 -23.08
N GLU A 554 2.08 5.81 -23.56
CA GLU A 554 1.38 7.05 -23.90
C GLU A 554 0.22 6.80 -24.89
N ASP A 555 -0.82 7.64 -24.77
CA ASP A 555 -2.10 7.60 -25.52
C ASP A 555 -2.80 6.22 -25.59
N THR A 556 -2.37 5.28 -24.77
CA THR A 556 -2.89 3.91 -24.73
C THR A 556 -3.85 3.77 -23.57
N ALA A 557 -5.15 3.84 -23.88
CA ALA A 557 -6.21 3.59 -22.91
C ALA A 557 -6.12 2.17 -22.33
N ILE A 558 -6.17 2.07 -21.00
CA ILE A 558 -6.02 0.84 -20.23
C ILE A 558 -7.31 0.48 -19.49
N VAL A 559 -7.52 -0.81 -19.25
CA VAL A 559 -8.56 -1.33 -18.35
C VAL A 559 -7.85 -2.13 -17.27
N VAL A 560 -8.20 -1.89 -16.01
CA VAL A 560 -7.52 -2.38 -14.81
C VAL A 560 -8.53 -3.11 -13.92
N ASP A 561 -8.15 -4.31 -13.52
CA ASP A 561 -8.85 -5.10 -12.52
C ASP A 561 -8.16 -4.82 -11.16
N VAL A 562 -8.86 -4.11 -10.27
CA VAL A 562 -8.33 -3.68 -8.96
C VAL A 562 -8.59 -4.71 -7.86
N MET A 563 -9.69 -5.47 -7.98
CA MET A 563 -10.15 -6.48 -7.02
C MET A 563 -9.09 -7.58 -6.74
N ALA A 564 -8.05 -7.69 -7.57
CA ALA A 564 -7.01 -8.71 -7.48
C ALA A 564 -6.14 -8.65 -6.20
N ASN A 565 -6.18 -7.55 -5.45
CA ASN A 565 -5.53 -7.41 -4.13
C ASN A 565 -6.43 -6.84 -3.03
N ASP A 566 -7.72 -6.68 -3.32
CA ASP A 566 -8.70 -6.16 -2.37
C ASP A 566 -9.38 -7.32 -1.63
N VAL A 567 -10.14 -6.98 -0.58
CA VAL A 567 -11.05 -7.93 0.07
C VAL A 567 -12.47 -7.42 -0.08
N GLU A 568 -13.35 -8.27 -0.60
CA GLU A 568 -14.71 -7.93 -1.02
C GLU A 568 -15.71 -7.83 0.15
N GLY A 569 -15.33 -8.27 1.36
CA GLY A 569 -16.26 -8.41 2.48
C GLY A 569 -17.06 -9.73 2.43
N ALA A 570 -17.86 -9.99 3.46
CA ALA A 570 -18.62 -11.24 3.58
C ALA A 570 -19.79 -11.35 2.60
N ASP A 571 -20.36 -10.22 2.17
CA ASP A 571 -21.54 -10.13 1.29
C ASP A 571 -21.17 -9.82 -0.19
N GLY A 572 -20.09 -9.07 -0.43
CA GLY A 572 -19.37 -8.97 -1.71
C GLY A 572 -19.41 -7.60 -2.41
N ALA A 573 -18.29 -6.88 -2.39
CA ALA A 573 -18.15 -5.54 -2.92
C ALA A 573 -17.79 -5.42 -4.42
N GLN A 574 -18.15 -4.27 -5.01
CA GLN A 574 -17.84 -3.88 -6.39
C GLN A 574 -17.37 -2.42 -6.47
N VAL A 575 -16.64 -2.06 -7.52
CA VAL A 575 -16.25 -0.67 -7.79
C VAL A 575 -17.49 0.17 -8.16
N THR A 576 -17.92 1.08 -7.29
CA THR A 576 -19.11 1.92 -7.50
C THR A 576 -18.80 3.35 -7.93
N ALA A 577 -17.62 3.87 -7.55
CA ALA A 577 -17.14 5.19 -7.94
C ALA A 577 -15.67 5.18 -8.34
N VAL A 578 -15.32 6.04 -9.30
CA VAL A 578 -13.95 6.32 -9.75
C VAL A 578 -13.80 7.80 -10.05
N VAL A 579 -12.68 8.40 -9.66
CA VAL A 579 -12.40 9.83 -9.88
C VAL A 579 -10.90 10.08 -10.01
N LEU A 580 -10.50 11.04 -10.87
CA LEU A 580 -9.12 11.53 -10.93
C LEU A 580 -8.86 12.43 -9.71
N LEU A 581 -7.76 12.18 -8.99
CA LEU A 581 -7.42 12.99 -7.81
C LEU A 581 -7.10 14.45 -8.18
N PRO A 582 -7.32 15.43 -7.27
CA PRO A 582 -7.06 16.84 -7.55
C PRO A 582 -5.59 17.09 -7.95
N GLY A 583 -5.39 17.71 -9.10
CA GLY A 583 -4.10 17.82 -9.79
C GLY A 583 -3.98 16.98 -11.06
N PHE A 584 -4.89 16.03 -11.30
CA PHE A 584 -4.94 15.16 -12.48
C PHE A 584 -6.17 15.39 -13.37
N GLU A 585 -6.92 16.48 -13.18
CA GLU A 585 -8.19 16.73 -13.90
C GLU A 585 -8.02 16.94 -15.42
N GLU A 586 -6.81 17.28 -15.87
CA GLU A 586 -6.47 17.44 -17.30
C GLU A 586 -5.74 16.21 -17.88
N ALA A 587 -5.46 15.17 -17.07
CA ALA A 587 -4.66 14.00 -17.45
C ALA A 587 -5.41 12.92 -18.26
N GLY A 588 -6.72 13.08 -18.48
CA GLY A 588 -7.52 12.12 -19.25
C GLY A 588 -8.94 11.96 -18.74
N THR A 589 -9.52 10.77 -18.96
CA THR A 589 -10.85 10.39 -18.48
C THR A 589 -10.84 9.02 -17.82
N VAL A 590 -11.71 8.82 -16.83
CA VAL A 590 -11.85 7.57 -16.08
C VAL A 590 -13.32 7.14 -16.04
N SER A 591 -13.57 5.83 -16.07
CA SER A 591 -14.92 5.24 -16.07
C SER A 591 -14.89 3.79 -15.58
N ILE A 592 -16.03 3.30 -15.06
CA ILE A 592 -16.23 1.88 -14.72
C ILE A 592 -16.80 1.15 -15.95
N THR A 593 -16.36 -0.07 -16.20
CA THR A 593 -16.83 -0.91 -17.32
C THR A 593 -18.07 -1.73 -16.98
N GLU A 594 -18.68 -2.40 -17.97
CA GLU A 594 -19.84 -3.30 -17.74
C GLU A 594 -19.46 -4.54 -16.90
N ASP A 595 -18.15 -4.86 -16.81
CA ASP A 595 -17.57 -5.93 -16.01
C ASP A 595 -16.93 -5.42 -14.69
N GLY A 596 -17.27 -4.21 -14.22
CA GLY A 596 -16.81 -3.63 -12.94
C GLY A 596 -15.38 -3.06 -12.92
N GLN A 597 -14.53 -3.42 -13.89
CA GLN A 597 -13.14 -2.96 -13.99
C GLN A 597 -13.02 -1.45 -14.32
N ILE A 598 -11.91 -0.82 -13.90
CA ILE A 598 -11.63 0.61 -14.13
C ILE A 598 -11.00 0.82 -15.50
N ARG A 599 -11.63 1.62 -16.38
CA ARG A 599 -11.03 2.14 -17.62
C ARG A 599 -10.45 3.52 -17.41
N PHE A 600 -9.17 3.70 -17.74
CA PHE A 600 -8.52 5.01 -17.87
C PHE A 600 -8.08 5.25 -19.32
N GLU A 601 -8.35 6.45 -19.82
CA GLU A 601 -8.03 6.90 -21.18
C GLU A 601 -7.28 8.24 -21.07
N PRO A 602 -5.93 8.25 -21.25
CA PRO A 602 -5.11 9.46 -21.11
C PRO A 602 -5.54 10.59 -22.04
N ALA A 603 -5.18 11.83 -21.69
CA ALA A 603 -5.16 12.94 -22.63
C ALA A 603 -3.80 13.00 -23.35
N ALA A 604 -3.78 13.48 -24.61
CA ALA A 604 -2.55 13.63 -25.39
C ALA A 604 -1.47 14.43 -24.63
N GLY A 605 -0.25 13.89 -24.57
CA GLY A 605 0.88 14.46 -23.81
C GLY A 605 0.80 14.28 -22.29
N THR A 606 0.03 13.30 -21.79
CA THR A 606 0.01 12.94 -20.36
C THR A 606 1.15 12.00 -20.02
N GLU A 607 2.28 12.53 -19.55
CA GLU A 607 3.42 11.74 -19.08
C GLU A 607 3.37 11.40 -17.57
N GLY A 608 3.99 10.29 -17.17
CA GLY A 608 4.30 9.98 -15.77
C GLY A 608 3.14 9.42 -14.93
N GLN A 609 3.12 9.72 -13.63
CA GLN A 609 2.18 9.10 -12.67
C GLN A 609 0.88 9.89 -12.55
N VAL A 610 -0.23 9.26 -12.95
CA VAL A 610 -1.61 9.70 -12.74
C VAL A 610 -2.22 8.91 -11.57
N GLN A 611 -2.97 9.59 -10.70
CA GLN A 611 -3.65 8.93 -9.57
C GLN A 611 -5.17 9.01 -9.70
N ILE A 612 -5.80 7.84 -9.62
CA ILE A 612 -7.25 7.64 -9.64
C ILE A 612 -7.65 7.10 -8.27
N GLU A 613 -8.58 7.77 -7.62
CA GLU A 613 -9.26 7.28 -6.41
C GLU A 613 -10.47 6.45 -6.86
N TYR A 614 -10.64 5.27 -6.26
CA TYR A 614 -11.81 4.41 -6.46
C TYR A 614 -12.45 4.04 -5.14
N THR A 615 -13.73 3.69 -5.20
CA THR A 615 -14.53 3.28 -4.04
C THR A 615 -15.09 1.89 -4.31
N LEU A 616 -14.82 0.96 -3.39
CA LEU A 616 -15.56 -0.28 -3.29
C LEU A 616 -16.83 -0.02 -2.47
N THR A 617 -17.92 -0.68 -2.83
CA THR A 617 -19.15 -0.73 -2.03
C THR A 617 -19.80 -2.09 -2.21
N ASP A 618 -20.32 -2.60 -1.12
CA ASP A 618 -20.98 -3.88 -0.96
C ASP A 618 -22.51 -3.79 -1.16
N SER A 619 -23.28 -4.72 -0.57
CA SER A 619 -24.71 -4.90 -0.79
C SER A 619 -25.59 -4.17 0.23
N ASP A 620 -25.17 -4.03 1.48
CA ASP A 620 -25.85 -3.18 2.47
C ASP A 620 -25.47 -1.70 2.33
N GLY A 621 -24.21 -1.43 1.96
CA GLY A 621 -23.72 -0.17 1.43
C GLY A 621 -22.44 0.36 2.07
N ASP A 622 -21.74 -0.39 2.94
CA ASP A 622 -20.47 0.03 3.51
C ASP A 622 -19.37 0.17 2.43
N SER A 623 -18.31 0.94 2.73
CA SER A 623 -17.38 1.37 1.66
C SER A 623 -15.98 1.76 2.11
N ASP A 624 -15.00 1.40 1.29
CA ASP A 624 -13.59 1.78 1.45
C ASP A 624 -12.99 2.31 0.13
N THR A 625 -11.89 3.07 0.23
CA THR A 625 -11.29 3.80 -0.89
C THR A 625 -9.78 3.62 -1.02
N ALA A 626 -9.33 3.37 -2.24
CA ALA A 626 -7.92 3.22 -2.58
C ALA A 626 -7.53 3.97 -3.86
N ILE A 627 -6.22 4.08 -4.08
CA ILE A 627 -5.62 4.85 -5.16
C ILE A 627 -4.97 3.91 -6.18
N LEU A 628 -5.60 3.79 -7.35
CA LEU A 628 -4.99 3.24 -8.55
C LEU A 628 -3.98 4.25 -9.11
N THR A 629 -2.69 3.90 -9.05
CA THR A 629 -1.61 4.70 -9.65
C THR A 629 -1.27 4.17 -11.05
N VAL A 630 -1.68 4.90 -12.09
CA VAL A 630 -1.34 4.61 -13.49
C VAL A 630 -0.05 5.35 -13.84
N THR A 631 1.00 4.63 -14.22
CA THR A 631 2.20 5.24 -14.80
C THR A 631 2.11 5.20 -16.33
N VAL A 632 1.82 6.35 -16.92
CA VAL A 632 1.90 6.56 -18.37
C VAL A 632 3.38 6.70 -18.79
N GLY A 633 3.68 6.42 -20.05
CA GLY A 633 5.04 6.50 -20.60
C GLY A 633 5.67 7.90 -20.58
N GLU A 634 6.94 7.95 -21.00
CA GLU A 634 7.58 9.21 -21.45
C GLU A 634 7.09 9.53 -22.89
N ASP A 635 7.02 10.83 -23.21
CA ASP A 635 6.67 11.42 -24.52
C ASP A 635 7.28 10.64 -25.71
N SER A 636 6.41 10.21 -26.62
CA SER A 636 6.70 9.29 -27.73
C SER A 636 7.26 9.96 -28.99
N THR A 637 8.39 10.66 -28.82
CA THR A 637 9.15 11.39 -29.86
C THR A 637 9.03 10.76 -31.26
N PRO A 638 8.61 11.53 -32.29
CA PRO A 638 8.19 10.98 -33.56
C PRO A 638 9.36 10.40 -34.35
N THR A 639 9.07 9.45 -35.25
CA THR A 639 10.07 8.91 -36.16
C THR A 639 9.91 9.46 -37.57
N LEU A 640 11.04 9.87 -38.16
CA LEU A 640 11.17 10.31 -39.54
C LEU A 640 12.22 9.43 -40.22
N ASN A 641 11.79 8.65 -41.22
CA ASN A 641 12.67 7.87 -42.09
C ASN A 641 12.57 8.41 -43.53
N ILE A 642 13.68 8.91 -44.05
CA ILE A 642 13.77 9.51 -45.39
C ILE A 642 14.26 8.43 -46.36
N THR A 643 13.47 8.14 -47.40
CA THR A 643 13.82 7.12 -48.40
C THR A 643 14.03 7.73 -49.79
N PHE A 644 14.67 6.96 -50.67
CA PHE A 644 14.81 7.22 -52.09
C PHE A 644 14.17 6.03 -52.83
N ASP A 645 13.21 6.26 -53.74
CA ASP A 645 12.36 5.20 -54.33
C ASP A 645 13.22 4.10 -55.04
N ASP A 646 14.33 4.50 -55.70
CA ASP A 646 15.28 3.61 -56.37
C ASP A 646 16.68 3.57 -55.69
N GLY A 647 16.83 4.17 -54.51
CA GLY A 647 18.15 4.33 -53.86
C GLY A 647 19.08 5.35 -54.56
N ARG A 648 18.53 6.23 -55.42
CA ARG A 648 19.23 7.29 -56.14
C ARG A 648 19.33 8.55 -55.26
N ASP A 649 20.36 8.65 -54.43
CA ASP A 649 20.67 9.82 -53.58
C ASP A 649 21.39 10.97 -54.32
N TRP A 650 21.28 10.99 -55.65
CA TRP A 650 22.01 11.89 -56.53
C TRP A 650 21.18 12.32 -57.74
N VAL A 651 21.60 13.43 -58.35
CA VAL A 651 21.26 13.87 -59.70
C VAL A 651 22.55 14.12 -60.49
N ALA A 652 22.46 14.32 -61.81
CA ALA A 652 23.62 14.65 -62.64
C ALA A 652 23.35 15.84 -63.57
N GLU A 653 24.33 16.72 -63.69
CA GLU A 653 24.40 17.83 -64.65
C GLU A 653 24.29 17.28 -66.10
N SER A 654 24.81 16.07 -66.32
CA SER A 654 24.81 15.37 -67.60
C SER A 654 23.41 15.12 -68.17
N ALA A 655 22.37 15.19 -67.34
CA ALA A 655 20.98 15.04 -67.75
C ALA A 655 20.27 16.37 -68.11
N LEU A 656 20.94 17.52 -68.00
CA LEU A 656 20.32 18.83 -68.27
C LEU A 656 20.02 19.05 -69.76
N ASP A 657 18.77 19.41 -70.04
CA ASP A 657 18.14 19.55 -71.37
C ASP A 657 18.80 20.63 -72.27
N ASP A 658 19.63 21.51 -71.69
CA ASP A 658 20.24 22.69 -72.32
C ASP A 658 21.78 22.68 -72.44
N GLY A 659 22.44 21.59 -72.03
CA GLY A 659 23.87 21.39 -72.29
C GLY A 659 24.41 19.95 -72.09
N GLY A 660 23.79 19.18 -71.19
CA GLY A 660 24.36 17.94 -70.65
C GLY A 660 24.59 16.79 -71.65
N SER A 661 25.63 16.00 -71.41
CA SER A 661 26.12 14.95 -72.32
C SER A 661 25.17 13.75 -72.51
N ASP A 662 24.23 13.52 -71.57
CA ASP A 662 23.06 12.64 -71.71
C ASP A 662 21.75 13.34 -71.26
N GLY A 663 21.50 14.53 -71.82
CA GLY A 663 20.20 15.23 -71.83
C GLY A 663 19.07 14.47 -72.55
N SER A 664 19.10 13.14 -72.50
CA SER A 664 18.04 12.22 -72.92
C SER A 664 17.58 11.28 -71.79
N SER A 665 18.21 11.38 -70.62
CA SER A 665 17.93 10.59 -69.42
C SER A 665 16.86 11.21 -68.52
N ASP A 666 16.73 10.75 -67.27
CA ASP A 666 15.88 11.35 -66.22
C ASP A 666 16.65 11.63 -64.91
N ASN A 667 17.98 11.69 -65.00
CA ASN A 667 18.90 11.80 -63.86
C ASN A 667 19.03 13.24 -63.32
N GLU A 668 18.43 14.25 -63.97
CA GLU A 668 18.23 15.59 -63.43
C GLU A 668 17.19 15.59 -62.28
N SER A 669 16.50 14.46 -62.09
CA SER A 669 15.51 14.27 -61.02
C SER A 669 15.77 13.04 -60.13
N THR A 670 15.37 13.15 -58.87
CA THR A 670 15.24 11.99 -57.95
C THR A 670 14.05 12.17 -57.00
N ARG A 671 13.63 11.12 -56.29
CA ARG A 671 12.38 11.09 -55.51
C ARG A 671 12.35 9.98 -54.45
N GLY A 672 11.44 10.10 -53.49
CA GLY A 672 11.20 9.08 -52.46
C GLY A 672 10.08 9.42 -51.49
N THR A 673 10.15 8.87 -50.28
CA THR A 673 9.16 9.10 -49.20
C THR A 673 9.77 9.80 -47.99
N LEU A 674 8.90 10.50 -47.25
CA LEU A 674 9.13 10.83 -45.84
C LEU A 674 8.20 9.93 -45.03
N ASP A 675 8.72 8.81 -44.54
CA ASP A 675 7.96 7.90 -43.69
C ASP A 675 7.92 8.50 -42.28
N ILE A 676 6.74 9.00 -41.90
CA ILE A 676 6.51 9.64 -40.61
C ILE A 676 5.63 8.72 -39.76
N ASN A 677 6.02 8.52 -38.51
CA ASN A 677 5.19 7.83 -37.51
C ASN A 677 5.28 8.57 -36.17
N THR A 678 4.12 9.08 -35.73
CA THR A 678 3.86 9.83 -34.49
C THR A 678 3.36 8.93 -33.34
N PHE A 679 3.43 7.60 -33.50
CA PHE A 679 3.13 6.55 -32.50
C PHE A 679 1.71 6.45 -31.91
N GLY A 680 0.98 7.56 -31.83
CA GLY A 680 -0.44 7.69 -31.50
C GLY A 680 -0.97 9.06 -31.92
N ASP A 681 -0.10 10.07 -31.81
CA ASP A 681 -0.36 11.48 -32.03
C ASP A 681 -0.72 11.91 -33.45
N SER A 682 -1.24 13.14 -33.55
CA SER A 682 -1.52 13.84 -34.79
C SER A 682 -0.35 14.73 -35.22
N LEU A 683 0.06 14.65 -36.49
CA LEU A 683 1.11 15.52 -37.04
C LEU A 683 0.69 17.00 -37.02
N ALA A 684 1.33 17.82 -36.19
CA ALA A 684 1.09 19.27 -36.16
C ALA A 684 1.88 20.03 -37.23
N SER A 685 3.13 19.63 -37.51
CA SER A 685 3.91 20.23 -38.60
C SER A 685 4.98 19.33 -39.20
N LEU A 686 5.06 19.34 -40.53
CA LEU A 686 6.24 18.99 -41.31
C LEU A 686 6.85 20.29 -41.88
N GLU A 687 8.14 20.49 -41.64
CA GLU A 687 8.90 21.67 -42.08
C GLU A 687 10.21 21.27 -42.74
N VAL A 688 10.67 22.05 -43.71
CA VAL A 688 11.95 21.85 -44.40
C VAL A 688 12.70 23.18 -44.52
N ARG A 689 14.03 23.15 -44.44
CA ARG A 689 14.91 24.27 -44.85
C ARG A 689 16.10 23.74 -45.65
N VAL A 690 16.65 24.57 -46.52
CA VAL A 690 17.99 24.34 -47.09
C VAL A 690 19.02 24.50 -45.97
N GLN A 691 20.12 23.74 -46.00
CA GLN A 691 21.23 23.88 -45.06
C GLN A 691 22.20 25.03 -45.43
N ASP A 692 21.67 26.11 -46.05
CA ASP A 692 22.44 27.29 -46.43
C ASP A 692 22.59 28.31 -45.26
N SER A 693 23.49 29.29 -45.42
CA SER A 693 23.81 30.30 -44.38
C SER A 693 22.66 31.27 -43.99
N SER A 694 21.51 31.17 -44.64
CA SER A 694 20.31 32.00 -44.48
C SER A 694 18.99 31.21 -44.32
N GLY A 695 19.05 29.86 -44.38
CA GLY A 695 17.90 28.96 -44.46
C GLY A 695 16.80 29.21 -43.42
N THR A 696 15.58 29.47 -43.90
CA THR A 696 14.37 29.63 -43.07
C THR A 696 13.48 28.39 -43.20
N TRP A 697 12.90 27.94 -42.09
CA TRP A 697 11.96 26.81 -42.10
C TRP A 697 10.69 27.15 -42.91
N VAL A 698 10.40 26.33 -43.91
CA VAL A 698 9.18 26.34 -44.72
C VAL A 698 8.28 25.21 -44.25
N ASN A 699 7.08 25.54 -43.78
CA ASN A 699 6.08 24.53 -43.44
C ASN A 699 5.46 23.94 -44.71
N VAL A 700 5.57 22.62 -44.88
CA VAL A 700 5.09 21.85 -46.03
C VAL A 700 4.11 20.75 -45.60
N THR A 701 3.44 20.92 -44.46
CA THR A 701 2.49 19.94 -43.89
C THR A 701 1.31 19.66 -44.83
N GLY A 702 0.89 20.64 -45.63
CA GLY A 702 -0.11 20.47 -46.69
C GLY A 702 0.49 20.19 -48.08
N GLY A 703 1.76 19.77 -48.14
CA GLY A 703 2.61 19.85 -49.33
C GLY A 703 3.18 21.27 -49.56
N GLY A 704 4.16 21.38 -50.44
CA GLY A 704 4.81 22.64 -50.81
C GLY A 704 6.14 22.44 -51.55
N THR A 705 6.79 23.54 -51.94
CA THR A 705 8.11 23.52 -52.57
C THR A 705 9.13 24.34 -51.78
N VAL A 706 10.39 23.90 -51.83
CA VAL A 706 11.56 24.57 -51.26
C VAL A 706 12.66 24.58 -52.32
N SER A 707 13.04 25.77 -52.79
CA SER A 707 14.23 25.91 -53.63
C SER A 707 15.46 25.72 -52.76
N GLY A 708 16.35 24.81 -53.19
CA GLY A 708 17.66 24.56 -52.62
C GLY A 708 18.72 25.52 -53.16
N THR A 709 19.96 25.06 -53.14
CA THR A 709 21.13 25.76 -53.68
C THR A 709 21.24 25.56 -55.20
N TYR A 710 21.03 24.32 -55.66
CA TYR A 710 21.21 23.90 -57.06
C TYR A 710 19.89 23.44 -57.71
N GLY A 711 18.93 22.99 -56.91
CA GLY A 711 17.66 22.45 -57.40
C GLY A 711 16.43 22.93 -56.62
N THR A 712 15.29 22.29 -56.88
CA THR A 712 14.04 22.52 -56.13
C THR A 712 13.48 21.20 -55.62
N LEU A 713 13.17 21.16 -54.33
CA LEU A 713 12.48 20.08 -53.65
C LEU A 713 10.97 20.35 -53.61
N GLU A 714 10.16 19.44 -54.13
CA GLU A 714 8.70 19.38 -53.96
C GLU A 714 8.34 18.30 -52.94
N VAL A 715 7.50 18.65 -51.96
CA VAL A 715 6.91 17.72 -50.98
C VAL A 715 5.41 17.64 -51.23
N THR A 716 4.90 16.43 -51.44
CA THR A 716 3.50 16.12 -51.72
C THR A 716 2.91 15.27 -50.60
N GLN A 717 1.81 15.73 -50.01
CA GLN A 717 0.97 14.91 -49.13
C GLN A 717 -0.01 14.07 -49.98
N ASN A 718 0.00 12.76 -49.79
CA ASN A 718 -0.92 11.83 -50.45
C ASN A 718 -2.30 11.82 -49.76
N PRO A 719 -3.39 11.39 -50.45
CA PRO A 719 -4.74 11.33 -49.86
C PRO A 719 -4.91 10.34 -48.68
N ASP A 720 -3.90 9.53 -48.38
CA ASP A 720 -3.85 8.62 -47.23
C ASP A 720 -3.05 9.18 -46.04
N GLY A 721 -2.51 10.41 -46.17
CA GLY A 721 -1.70 11.08 -45.15
C GLY A 721 -0.19 10.86 -45.28
N SER A 722 0.26 9.93 -46.12
CA SER A 722 1.70 9.70 -46.34
C SER A 722 2.35 10.83 -47.16
N TYR A 723 3.67 11.03 -46.99
CA TYR A 723 4.41 12.08 -47.70
C TYR A 723 5.38 11.50 -48.72
N ARG A 724 5.39 12.10 -49.91
CA ARG A 724 6.40 11.90 -50.95
C ARG A 724 7.17 13.17 -51.19
N TRP A 725 8.41 13.03 -51.62
CA TRP A 725 9.25 14.13 -52.03
C TRP A 725 9.85 13.84 -53.41
N ALA A 726 10.10 14.89 -54.19
CA ALA A 726 10.80 14.85 -55.46
C ALA A 726 11.75 16.06 -55.55
N TYR A 727 12.94 15.85 -56.09
CA TYR A 727 13.94 16.89 -56.33
C TYR A 727 14.24 16.96 -57.83
N THR A 728 14.44 18.18 -58.33
CA THR A 728 14.88 18.44 -59.72
C THR A 728 15.98 19.50 -59.71
N LEU A 729 17.11 19.17 -60.33
CA LEU A 729 18.21 20.10 -60.60
C LEU A 729 17.69 21.26 -61.48
N SER A 730 18.04 22.50 -61.17
CA SER A 730 17.41 23.68 -61.79
C SER A 730 18.24 24.35 -62.89
N ASP A 731 19.55 24.18 -62.84
CA ASP A 731 20.57 24.67 -63.78
C ASP A 731 21.88 23.90 -63.49
N ASN A 732 22.92 24.14 -64.29
CA ASN A 732 24.30 23.68 -64.04
C ASN A 732 24.98 24.47 -62.90
N THR A 733 26.12 24.01 -62.36
CA THR A 733 26.82 24.73 -61.27
C THR A 733 28.36 24.75 -61.30
N GLU A 734 28.94 25.95 -61.49
CA GLU A 734 30.38 26.29 -61.38
C GLU A 734 31.01 26.08 -59.96
N ASP A 735 30.41 25.27 -59.09
CA ASP A 735 30.89 24.96 -57.72
C ASP A 735 31.70 23.64 -57.64
N HIS A 736 31.75 22.85 -58.71
CA HIS A 736 32.69 21.73 -58.89
C HIS A 736 34.14 22.25 -59.02
N THR A 737 35.15 21.53 -58.50
CA THR A 737 36.50 22.12 -58.29
C THR A 737 37.72 21.18 -58.32
N ASP A 738 37.60 19.87 -58.57
CA ASP A 738 38.73 18.99 -58.90
C ASP A 738 38.74 18.67 -60.41
N PRO A 739 39.45 19.47 -61.25
CA PRO A 739 39.45 19.39 -62.71
C PRO A 739 40.26 18.21 -63.27
N ASN A 740 40.04 17.04 -62.66
CA ASN A 740 40.60 15.74 -62.95
C ASN A 740 39.56 14.63 -62.69
N GLN A 741 38.36 14.97 -62.23
CA GLN A 741 37.29 14.07 -61.78
C GLN A 741 35.94 14.60 -62.29
N VAL A 742 35.07 13.69 -62.74
CA VAL A 742 33.78 14.01 -63.38
C VAL A 742 32.70 13.06 -62.84
N GLU A 743 31.41 13.33 -63.03
CA GLU A 743 30.31 12.42 -62.71
C GLU A 743 30.30 12.03 -61.21
N ALA A 744 30.50 10.75 -60.86
CA ALA A 744 30.59 10.31 -59.46
C ALA A 744 31.99 10.56 -58.84
N GLY A 745 32.83 11.37 -59.48
CA GLY A 745 34.19 11.73 -59.06
C GLY A 745 34.28 13.10 -58.40
N ASP A 746 33.65 14.13 -58.96
CA ASP A 746 33.42 15.43 -58.33
C ASP A 746 31.90 15.58 -58.05
N VAL A 747 31.56 15.90 -56.81
CA VAL A 747 30.17 15.99 -56.34
C VAL A 747 29.99 17.17 -55.38
N VAL A 748 28.99 18.01 -55.64
CA VAL A 748 28.49 19.00 -54.68
C VAL A 748 27.18 18.49 -54.04
N ARG A 749 26.66 19.18 -53.02
CA ARG A 749 25.50 18.71 -52.25
C ARG A 749 24.45 19.79 -52.00
N ASP A 750 23.21 19.45 -52.31
CA ASP A 750 22.02 20.20 -51.89
C ASP A 750 21.39 19.47 -50.69
N ASP A 751 21.86 19.81 -49.48
CA ASP A 751 21.39 19.20 -48.23
C ASP A 751 20.22 20.01 -47.63
N PHE A 752 19.11 19.33 -47.36
CA PHE A 752 17.90 19.89 -46.74
C PHE A 752 17.68 19.33 -45.33
N ASP A 753 17.58 20.20 -44.32
CA ASP A 753 17.13 19.78 -42.99
C ASP A 753 15.60 19.64 -43.01
N VAL A 754 15.10 18.48 -42.60
CA VAL A 754 13.67 18.16 -42.46
C VAL A 754 13.34 18.04 -40.97
N ARG A 755 12.28 18.72 -40.52
CA ARG A 755 11.73 18.63 -39.15
C ARG A 755 10.29 18.13 -39.18
N VAL A 756 9.97 17.25 -38.26
CA VAL A 756 8.61 16.77 -37.97
C VAL A 756 8.27 17.07 -36.51
N THR A 757 7.02 17.43 -36.24
CA THR A 757 6.46 17.70 -34.91
C THR A 757 4.98 17.32 -34.87
N ASP A 758 4.59 16.66 -33.79
CA ASP A 758 3.29 16.12 -33.38
C ASP A 758 2.47 17.11 -32.52
N SER A 759 1.35 16.63 -31.96
CA SER A 759 0.30 17.44 -31.32
C SER A 759 0.75 18.10 -30.02
N ASP A 760 1.53 17.36 -29.25
CA ASP A 760 2.19 17.69 -27.99
C ASP A 760 3.34 18.71 -28.20
N GLY A 761 4.16 18.51 -29.23
CA GLY A 761 5.27 19.39 -29.62
C GLY A 761 6.66 18.74 -29.76
N SER A 762 6.79 17.42 -29.70
CA SER A 762 8.07 16.69 -29.73
C SER A 762 8.75 16.72 -31.12
N PRO A 763 9.97 17.30 -31.28
CA PRO A 763 10.53 17.55 -32.61
C PRO A 763 11.63 16.56 -33.02
N VAL A 764 11.38 15.75 -34.07
CA VAL A 764 12.43 14.96 -34.74
C VAL A 764 13.00 15.68 -35.96
N GLN A 765 14.28 15.48 -36.26
CA GLN A 765 14.98 16.07 -37.41
C GLN A 765 15.81 15.03 -38.16
N GLY A 766 15.86 15.16 -39.49
CA GLY A 766 16.69 14.38 -40.40
C GLY A 766 17.24 15.27 -41.53
N ILE A 767 18.17 14.74 -42.33
CA ILE A 767 18.73 15.45 -43.48
C ILE A 767 18.40 14.66 -44.75
N LEU A 768 17.75 15.31 -45.71
CA LEU A 768 17.64 14.83 -47.09
C LEU A 768 18.79 15.48 -47.87
N GLY A 769 19.84 14.72 -48.12
CA GLY A 769 20.99 15.18 -48.92
C GLY A 769 20.95 14.64 -50.33
N ILE A 770 21.04 15.53 -51.32
CA ILE A 770 21.16 15.17 -52.74
C ILE A 770 22.58 15.50 -53.21
N GLU A 771 23.28 14.53 -53.79
CA GLU A 771 24.54 14.79 -54.51
C GLU A 771 24.23 15.28 -55.93
N VAL A 772 24.79 16.42 -56.33
CA VAL A 772 24.83 16.84 -57.74
C VAL A 772 26.15 16.34 -58.32
N ARG A 773 26.08 15.69 -59.48
CA ARG A 773 27.22 15.09 -60.17
C ARG A 773 27.58 15.86 -61.42
N ASP A 774 28.87 16.10 -61.54
CA ASP A 774 29.51 16.88 -62.60
C ASP A 774 29.37 16.25 -64.00
N ASP A 775 29.41 17.07 -65.05
CA ASP A 775 29.39 16.67 -66.47
C ASP A 775 30.49 17.37 -67.27
N GLY A 776 31.75 17.06 -66.95
CA GLY A 776 32.92 17.55 -67.69
C GLY A 776 33.02 17.08 -69.15
N PRO A 777 34.12 17.40 -69.86
CA PRO A 777 34.12 17.45 -71.31
C PRO A 777 34.41 16.10 -71.95
N ASN A 778 34.02 15.95 -73.22
CA ASN A 778 34.29 14.74 -74.00
C ASN A 778 34.98 15.08 -75.32
N ALA A 779 36.29 14.85 -75.36
CA ALA A 779 37.16 15.10 -76.51
C ALA A 779 37.34 13.86 -77.41
N ASN A 780 37.24 14.03 -78.72
CA ASN A 780 37.20 12.97 -79.72
C ASN A 780 38.26 13.17 -80.81
N ASN A 781 38.93 12.09 -81.23
CA ASN A 781 40.13 12.18 -82.07
C ASN A 781 39.86 12.64 -83.53
N ASP A 782 40.50 13.72 -83.96
CA ASP A 782 40.47 14.22 -85.33
C ASP A 782 41.43 13.51 -86.31
N SER A 783 41.14 13.68 -87.60
CA SER A 783 42.19 13.58 -88.62
C SER A 783 41.95 14.50 -89.81
N ASN A 784 43.05 14.98 -90.40
CA ASN A 784 43.03 15.77 -91.63
C ASN A 784 44.26 15.43 -92.50
N SER A 785 44.43 16.07 -93.66
CA SER A 785 45.53 15.78 -94.59
C SER A 785 46.04 17.02 -95.32
N VAL A 786 47.34 17.01 -95.66
CA VAL A 786 48.04 18.09 -96.36
C VAL A 786 49.05 17.51 -97.37
N THR A 787 49.46 18.31 -98.34
CA THR A 787 50.58 17.98 -99.25
C THR A 787 51.90 18.40 -98.60
N GLU A 788 52.98 17.66 -98.85
CA GLU A 788 54.33 18.05 -98.42
C GLU A 788 54.72 19.45 -98.96
N GLY A 789 55.27 20.30 -98.08
CA GLY A 789 55.54 21.72 -98.35
C GLY A 789 54.33 22.68 -98.35
N ASP A 790 53.10 22.16 -98.31
CA ASP A 790 51.87 22.98 -98.34
C ASP A 790 51.37 23.38 -96.94
N THR A 791 50.41 24.31 -96.87
CA THR A 791 49.80 24.80 -95.62
C THR A 791 48.31 24.47 -95.57
N LEU A 792 47.95 23.60 -94.63
CA LEU A 792 46.57 23.34 -94.24
C LEU A 792 46.10 24.40 -93.24
N ALA A 793 44.96 25.02 -93.49
CA ALA A 793 44.31 25.95 -92.56
C ALA A 793 42.83 25.59 -92.40
N VAL A 794 42.39 25.47 -91.15
CA VAL A 794 41.07 24.98 -90.73
C VAL A 794 40.48 25.98 -89.75
N ASN A 795 39.20 26.33 -89.93
CA ASN A 795 38.50 27.28 -89.08
C ASN A 795 37.88 26.58 -87.86
N ALA A 796 37.37 27.35 -86.89
CA ALA A 796 36.82 26.82 -85.64
C ALA A 796 35.68 25.79 -85.84
N ALA A 797 34.79 26.02 -86.82
CA ALA A 797 33.60 25.20 -87.04
C ALA A 797 33.85 23.93 -87.86
N ASP A 798 35.02 23.79 -88.48
CA ASP A 798 35.51 22.53 -89.07
C ASP A 798 36.76 22.02 -88.28
N GLY A 799 36.97 22.54 -87.07
CA GLY A 799 38.18 22.37 -86.25
C GLY A 799 38.10 21.21 -85.26
N VAL A 800 39.01 21.17 -84.30
CA VAL A 800 39.12 20.08 -83.28
C VAL A 800 37.99 20.07 -82.22
N LEU A 801 36.85 20.70 -82.54
CA LEU A 801 35.70 20.87 -81.66
C LEU A 801 34.36 20.58 -82.38
N ASP A 802 34.37 20.19 -83.67
CA ASP A 802 33.14 19.83 -84.42
C ASP A 802 32.49 18.52 -83.90
N ASN A 803 33.27 17.75 -83.17
CA ASN A 803 32.99 16.41 -82.64
C ASN A 803 33.14 16.30 -81.11
N ASP A 804 33.42 17.41 -80.42
CA ASP A 804 33.66 17.46 -78.97
C ASP A 804 32.46 18.12 -78.25
N THR A 805 32.14 17.66 -77.04
CA THR A 805 31.11 18.26 -76.20
C THR A 805 31.73 18.87 -74.94
N ALA A 806 31.20 20.03 -74.53
CA ALA A 806 31.73 20.78 -73.39
C ALA A 806 31.38 20.12 -72.04
N GLY A 807 30.13 19.65 -71.91
CA GLY A 807 29.50 19.53 -70.61
C GLY A 807 28.27 20.44 -70.53
N ALA A 808 27.57 20.42 -69.39
CA ALA A 808 26.38 21.24 -69.17
C ALA A 808 26.69 22.75 -69.05
N ASP A 809 27.86 23.09 -68.51
CA ASP A 809 28.32 24.44 -68.14
C ASP A 809 28.82 25.31 -69.32
N ASN A 810 29.21 24.68 -70.44
CA ASN A 810 29.79 25.23 -71.66
C ASN A 810 31.31 25.53 -71.61
N TRP A 811 31.96 25.48 -72.79
CA TRP A 811 33.40 25.67 -72.97
C TRP A 811 34.01 26.91 -72.27
N ALA A 812 35.22 26.74 -71.73
CA ALA A 812 35.96 27.72 -70.93
C ALA A 812 35.89 29.17 -71.40
N THR A 813 35.81 30.10 -70.44
CA THR A 813 35.85 31.57 -70.68
C THR A 813 37.24 32.01 -71.18
N GLY A 814 37.47 31.78 -72.47
CA GLY A 814 38.75 31.96 -73.17
C GLY A 814 38.85 31.15 -74.46
N GLY A 815 38.04 30.10 -74.60
CA GLY A 815 38.05 29.12 -75.68
C GLY A 815 38.48 27.74 -75.16
N ALA A 816 37.81 26.69 -75.63
CA ALA A 816 37.92 25.32 -75.14
C ALA A 816 39.36 24.78 -75.10
N VAL A 817 40.16 24.97 -76.15
CA VAL A 817 41.48 24.33 -76.22
C VAL A 817 42.49 25.08 -75.35
N VAL A 818 43.00 24.41 -74.32
CA VAL A 818 43.90 25.01 -73.31
C VAL A 818 45.32 24.45 -73.31
N GLY A 819 45.52 23.24 -73.84
CA GLY A 819 46.84 22.60 -73.96
C GLY A 819 47.05 21.93 -75.31
N VAL A 820 48.29 21.93 -75.83
CA VAL A 820 48.66 21.14 -77.01
C VAL A 820 50.13 20.70 -77.00
N VAL A 821 50.41 19.46 -77.40
CA VAL A 821 51.75 18.86 -77.44
C VAL A 821 51.93 17.95 -78.66
N ALA A 822 53.16 17.81 -79.15
CA ALA A 822 53.49 16.88 -80.25
C ALA A 822 53.61 15.43 -79.76
N GLY A 823 53.18 14.50 -80.63
CA GLY A 823 53.01 13.08 -80.34
C GLY A 823 51.66 12.78 -79.69
N ASN A 824 51.30 11.48 -79.65
CA ASN A 824 50.25 10.99 -78.77
C ASN A 824 50.85 10.78 -77.37
N SER A 825 50.53 11.65 -76.42
CA SER A 825 51.06 11.59 -75.04
C SER A 825 50.37 10.54 -74.15
N GLY A 826 49.16 10.10 -74.52
CA GLY A 826 48.34 9.21 -73.67
C GLY A 826 47.87 9.84 -72.35
N ALA A 827 47.90 11.16 -72.26
CA ALA A 827 47.46 11.99 -71.14
C ALA A 827 47.33 13.45 -71.61
N ALA A 828 46.52 14.25 -70.92
CA ALA A 828 46.33 15.67 -71.20
C ALA A 828 47.66 16.44 -71.34
N ALA A 829 47.73 17.31 -72.34
CA ALA A 829 48.79 18.31 -72.48
C ALA A 829 48.59 19.40 -71.42
N SER A 830 49.66 19.76 -70.68
CA SER A 830 49.60 20.84 -69.69
C SER A 830 49.27 22.19 -70.35
N ASN A 831 48.41 23.01 -69.73
CA ASN A 831 47.94 24.28 -70.29
C ASN A 831 49.11 25.14 -70.81
N GLY A 832 49.12 25.34 -72.13
CA GLY A 832 50.32 25.80 -72.83
C GLY A 832 50.33 25.45 -74.32
N ASN A 833 51.22 26.15 -75.04
CA ASN A 833 51.43 26.11 -76.49
C ASN A 833 50.23 26.51 -77.38
N VAL A 834 49.01 26.64 -76.86
CA VAL A 834 47.86 27.17 -77.60
C VAL A 834 48.14 28.56 -78.15
N GLY A 835 47.75 28.80 -79.41
CA GLY A 835 48.08 30.02 -80.15
C GLY A 835 49.56 30.16 -80.53
N THR A 836 50.36 29.09 -80.39
CA THR A 836 51.79 29.08 -80.72
C THR A 836 52.17 27.89 -81.60
N THR A 837 53.36 27.94 -82.20
CA THR A 837 53.84 26.91 -83.13
C THR A 837 54.45 25.71 -82.41
N VAL A 838 53.79 24.56 -82.49
CA VAL A 838 54.26 23.25 -82.02
C VAL A 838 54.90 22.50 -83.20
N ALA A 839 56.18 22.16 -83.08
CA ALA A 839 56.89 21.39 -84.10
C ALA A 839 56.49 19.90 -84.06
N GLY A 840 56.10 19.36 -85.20
CA GLY A 840 55.98 17.92 -85.43
C GLY A 840 57.28 17.33 -86.00
N SER A 841 57.17 16.15 -86.59
CA SER A 841 58.24 15.43 -87.28
C SER A 841 58.36 15.86 -88.75
N TYR A 842 57.25 16.26 -89.36
CA TYR A 842 57.11 16.52 -90.80
C TYR A 842 56.54 17.92 -91.10
N GLY A 843 56.25 18.71 -90.06
CA GLY A 843 55.68 20.05 -90.18
C GLY A 843 55.57 20.76 -88.84
N SER A 844 54.69 21.75 -88.74
CA SER A 844 54.40 22.44 -87.49
C SER A 844 52.94 22.89 -87.42
N LEU A 845 52.30 22.58 -86.29
CA LEU A 845 50.93 22.94 -85.97
C LEU A 845 50.90 24.27 -85.21
N MET A 846 49.86 25.07 -85.42
CA MET A 846 49.43 26.13 -84.52
C MET A 846 47.92 25.99 -84.33
N LEU A 847 47.53 25.55 -83.14
CA LEU A 847 46.14 25.30 -82.72
C LEU A 847 45.72 26.41 -81.74
N ASN A 848 44.57 27.03 -82.00
CA ASN A 848 44.02 28.14 -81.22
C ASN A 848 42.98 27.65 -80.21
N ALA A 849 42.64 28.51 -79.24
CA ALA A 849 41.67 28.18 -78.18
C ALA A 849 40.25 27.94 -78.71
N ASP A 850 39.90 28.48 -79.88
CA ASP A 850 38.63 28.25 -80.57
C ASP A 850 38.60 26.98 -81.43
N GLY A 851 39.56 26.06 -81.26
CA GLY A 851 39.66 24.82 -82.03
C GLY A 851 40.15 24.99 -83.47
N SER A 852 40.31 26.23 -83.96
CA SER A 852 40.85 26.50 -85.29
C SER A 852 42.37 26.22 -85.34
N TYR A 853 42.87 25.71 -86.46
CA TYR A 853 44.30 25.41 -86.58
C TYR A 853 44.91 25.68 -87.96
N THR A 854 46.22 25.85 -87.99
CA THR A 854 47.04 25.87 -89.19
C THR A 854 48.19 24.90 -89.03
N TYR A 855 48.42 24.03 -90.02
CA TYR A 855 49.57 23.14 -90.09
C TYR A 855 50.37 23.43 -91.35
N VAL A 856 51.66 23.71 -91.19
CA VAL A 856 52.61 23.92 -92.30
C VAL A 856 53.44 22.65 -92.45
N ALA A 857 53.33 21.96 -93.58
CA ALA A 857 54.20 20.83 -93.91
C ALA A 857 55.59 21.34 -94.29
N THR A 858 56.64 20.61 -93.91
CA THR A 858 58.01 20.90 -94.34
C THR A 858 58.27 20.21 -95.67
N ALA A 859 58.82 20.93 -96.65
CA ALA A 859 59.23 20.35 -97.93
C ALA A 859 60.46 19.44 -97.78
N ASP A 860 60.55 18.40 -98.61
CA ASP A 860 61.61 17.37 -98.58
C ASP A 860 61.83 16.70 -97.20
N ALA A 861 60.77 16.59 -96.39
CA ALA A 861 60.79 15.98 -95.06
C ALA A 861 60.47 14.48 -95.08
N ILE A 862 59.79 13.98 -96.12
CA ILE A 862 59.40 12.57 -96.27
C ILE A 862 59.89 11.96 -97.59
N ASN A 863 59.54 10.69 -97.81
CA ASN A 863 59.83 9.90 -99.02
C ASN A 863 58.74 8.84 -99.29
N SER A 864 57.63 8.97 -98.57
CA SER A 864 56.40 8.18 -98.58
C SER A 864 55.45 8.80 -97.55
N ASN A 865 54.13 8.71 -97.77
CA ASN A 865 53.12 9.33 -96.90
C ASN A 865 53.34 9.00 -95.42
N ALA A 866 53.31 10.04 -94.58
CA ALA A 866 53.55 9.95 -93.15
C ALA A 866 52.44 10.66 -92.34
N GLN A 867 52.55 10.62 -91.01
CA GLN A 867 51.62 11.27 -90.09
C GLN A 867 52.39 12.01 -89.00
N ASP A 868 51.96 13.23 -88.72
CA ASP A 868 52.18 13.85 -87.41
C ASP A 868 50.91 13.73 -86.58
N VAL A 869 51.08 13.53 -85.28
CA VAL A 869 50.00 13.44 -84.29
C VAL A 869 50.28 14.44 -83.18
N PHE A 870 49.26 15.13 -82.71
CA PHE A 870 49.34 16.07 -81.60
C PHE A 870 48.24 15.76 -80.59
N THR A 871 48.55 15.62 -79.30
CA THR A 871 47.54 15.58 -78.24
C THR A 871 47.16 17.02 -77.86
N TYR A 872 45.86 17.30 -77.82
CA TYR A 872 45.29 18.54 -77.32
C TYR A 872 44.43 18.28 -76.07
N THR A 873 44.28 19.30 -75.24
CA THR A 873 43.44 19.32 -74.03
C THR A 873 42.37 20.38 -74.19
N VAL A 874 41.13 20.03 -73.89
CA VAL A 874 40.01 20.96 -73.78
C VAL A 874 39.64 21.21 -72.33
N GLN A 875 39.00 22.34 -72.08
CA GLN A 875 38.50 22.79 -70.78
C GLN A 875 37.16 23.49 -70.95
N ASP A 876 36.28 23.27 -70.00
CA ASP A 876 34.94 23.83 -69.84
C ASP A 876 34.93 25.02 -68.86
N GLY A 877 33.75 25.41 -68.37
CA GLY A 877 33.44 26.62 -67.63
C GLY A 877 33.99 26.63 -66.21
N ASP A 878 33.76 25.56 -65.44
CA ASP A 878 34.33 25.41 -64.10
C ASP A 878 35.82 25.02 -64.12
N GLY A 879 36.22 24.23 -65.13
CA GLY A 879 37.59 24.01 -65.53
C GLY A 879 38.05 22.55 -65.61
N ASP A 880 37.16 21.57 -65.68
CA ASP A 880 37.49 20.16 -65.87
C ASP A 880 38.16 19.85 -67.24
N LEU A 881 38.81 18.68 -67.38
CA LEU A 881 39.86 18.46 -68.38
C LEU A 881 39.79 17.14 -69.16
N ALA A 882 39.41 17.24 -70.44
CA ALA A 882 39.45 16.14 -71.41
C ALA A 882 40.58 16.32 -72.46
N TYR A 883 40.98 15.22 -73.11
CA TYR A 883 42.05 15.25 -74.12
C TYR A 883 41.85 14.24 -75.25
N ALA A 884 42.22 14.64 -76.47
CA ALA A 884 42.18 13.82 -77.67
C ALA A 884 43.38 14.11 -78.59
N THR A 885 43.41 13.51 -79.79
CA THR A 885 44.52 13.67 -80.75
C THR A 885 44.09 14.14 -82.12
N LEU A 886 44.80 15.15 -82.64
CA LEU A 886 44.74 15.61 -84.02
C LEU A 886 45.80 14.91 -84.85
N THR A 887 45.37 14.11 -85.84
CA THR A 887 46.26 13.40 -86.77
C THR A 887 46.34 14.08 -88.14
N ILE A 888 47.50 14.62 -88.49
CA ILE A 888 47.76 15.24 -89.81
C ILE A 888 48.49 14.24 -90.71
N ASN A 889 47.81 13.82 -91.78
CA ASN A 889 48.37 12.95 -92.82
C ASN A 889 49.12 13.79 -93.86
N VAL A 890 50.45 13.67 -93.91
CA VAL A 890 51.31 14.39 -94.87
C VAL A 890 51.53 13.50 -96.09
N ASN A 891 51.14 13.99 -97.27
CA ASN A 891 51.24 13.27 -98.54
C ASN A 891 52.54 13.64 -99.28
N ASP A 892 53.31 12.63 -99.65
CA ASP A 892 54.62 12.73 -100.31
C ASP A 892 54.55 13.36 -101.71
N VAL A 893 55.56 14.16 -102.07
CA VAL A 893 55.72 14.71 -103.43
C VAL A 893 57.05 14.29 -104.07
N THR A 894 57.24 12.98 -104.29
CA THR A 894 58.37 12.43 -105.05
C THR A 894 58.50 13.08 -106.45
N GLY A 895 59.50 13.95 -106.61
CA GLY A 895 59.94 14.47 -107.91
C GLY A 895 60.67 13.40 -108.74
N VAL A 896 60.50 13.42 -110.06
CA VAL A 896 61.11 12.43 -110.98
C VAL A 896 62.34 13.05 -111.68
N PRO A 897 63.56 12.57 -111.42
CA PRO A 897 64.77 13.09 -112.06
C PRO A 897 64.73 13.02 -113.59
N ALA A 898 64.95 14.17 -114.22
CA ALA A 898 64.97 14.34 -115.67
C ALA A 898 66.39 14.56 -116.20
N THR A 899 66.60 14.18 -117.46
CA THR A 899 67.85 14.40 -118.19
C THR A 899 67.61 15.31 -119.40
N THR A 900 68.47 16.31 -119.58
CA THR A 900 68.54 17.15 -120.78
C THR A 900 69.85 16.86 -121.52
N THR A 901 69.85 16.87 -122.85
CA THR A 901 71.04 16.59 -123.67
C THR A 901 71.37 17.75 -124.59
N GLY A 902 72.63 18.17 -124.62
CA GLY A 902 73.16 19.15 -125.56
C GLY A 902 74.39 18.63 -126.31
N GLN A 903 74.92 19.43 -127.23
CA GLN A 903 76.14 19.15 -127.96
C GLN A 903 76.94 20.44 -128.15
N VAL A 904 78.26 20.35 -128.07
CA VAL A 904 79.24 21.39 -128.46
C VAL A 904 80.30 20.76 -129.36
N ASP A 905 81.11 21.60 -129.98
CA ASP A 905 82.17 21.22 -130.90
C ASP A 905 83.49 21.91 -130.46
N GLU A 906 84.60 21.18 -130.50
CA GLU A 906 85.91 21.67 -130.07
C GLU A 906 86.49 22.71 -131.03
N ALA A 907 86.07 22.77 -132.29
CA ALA A 907 86.59 23.69 -133.31
C ALA A 907 86.48 25.17 -132.90
N GLY A 908 85.46 25.52 -132.11
CA GLY A 908 85.25 26.87 -131.59
C GLY A 908 86.24 27.30 -130.49
N LEU A 909 87.03 26.38 -129.92
CA LEU A 909 88.02 26.68 -128.87
C LEU A 909 89.16 27.59 -129.40
N PRO A 910 89.90 28.29 -128.52
CA PRO A 910 90.94 29.25 -128.95
C PRO A 910 92.14 28.66 -129.72
N ALA A 911 92.23 27.34 -129.84
CA ALA A 911 93.25 26.61 -130.59
C ALA A 911 92.70 25.78 -131.76
N GLY A 912 91.36 25.71 -131.91
CA GLY A 912 90.71 24.83 -132.88
C GLY A 912 90.59 25.41 -134.29
N THR A 913 90.10 24.60 -135.23
CA THR A 913 90.08 24.96 -136.67
C THR A 913 89.14 26.13 -137.01
N SER A 914 88.12 26.36 -136.19
CA SER A 914 87.17 27.49 -136.25
C SER A 914 87.42 28.56 -135.17
N ALA A 915 88.63 28.62 -134.58
CA ALA A 915 88.96 29.46 -133.42
C ALA A 915 88.44 30.91 -133.51
N GLY A 916 87.34 31.18 -132.78
CA GLY A 916 86.65 32.45 -132.78
C GLY A 916 85.14 32.36 -133.05
N ASP A 917 84.62 31.21 -133.49
CA ASP A 917 83.18 30.97 -133.45
C ASP A 917 82.75 30.56 -132.01
N ASP A 918 81.83 31.33 -131.44
CA ASP A 918 81.25 31.04 -130.13
C ASP A 918 80.05 30.08 -130.22
N SER A 919 79.48 29.84 -131.41
CA SER A 919 78.30 28.98 -131.58
C SER A 919 78.60 27.48 -131.63
N GLU A 920 79.86 27.12 -131.86
CA GLU A 920 80.35 25.73 -131.80
C GLU A 920 80.63 25.30 -130.35
N LYS A 921 81.41 26.10 -129.60
CA LYS A 921 81.77 25.82 -128.20
C LYS A 921 80.74 26.24 -127.15
N ILE A 922 79.68 26.99 -127.51
CA ILE A 922 78.60 27.38 -126.58
C ILE A 922 77.25 26.86 -127.03
N ILE A 923 76.70 25.91 -126.27
CA ILE A 923 75.31 25.47 -126.40
C ILE A 923 74.41 26.25 -125.44
N ASN A 924 73.27 26.72 -125.97
CA ASN A 924 72.20 27.34 -125.20
C ASN A 924 70.90 26.57 -125.49
N GLY A 925 70.14 26.21 -124.45
CA GLY A 925 68.97 25.35 -124.60
C GLY A 925 67.92 25.54 -123.50
N SER A 926 66.85 24.75 -123.58
CA SER A 926 65.81 24.66 -122.55
C SER A 926 65.89 23.30 -121.86
N LEU A 927 65.55 23.28 -120.57
CA LEU A 927 65.58 22.10 -119.72
C LEU A 927 64.31 21.25 -119.85
N ASN A 928 64.48 19.92 -119.77
CA ASN A 928 63.38 18.96 -119.70
C ASN A 928 62.77 18.90 -118.28
N LEU A 929 62.14 19.99 -117.82
CA LEU A 929 61.51 20.05 -116.49
C LEU A 929 60.21 19.23 -116.42
N GLN A 930 59.94 18.65 -115.25
CA GLN A 930 58.65 18.01 -114.94
C GLN A 930 57.52 19.07 -114.87
N SER A 931 56.29 18.70 -115.27
CA SER A 931 55.14 19.60 -115.16
C SER A 931 54.90 20.01 -113.71
N GLY A 932 54.86 21.32 -113.43
CA GLY A 932 54.74 21.88 -112.08
C GLY A 932 56.07 22.26 -111.43
N TRP A 933 57.21 21.91 -112.05
CA TRP A 933 58.55 22.16 -111.52
C TRP A 933 59.26 23.30 -112.28
N SER A 934 60.06 24.05 -111.54
CA SER A 934 60.87 25.19 -112.01
C SER A 934 62.32 25.03 -111.54
N VAL A 935 63.26 25.84 -112.03
CA VAL A 935 64.65 25.77 -111.53
C VAL A 935 64.73 26.44 -110.17
N ASP A 936 65.36 25.78 -109.19
CA ASP A 936 65.60 26.33 -107.86
C ASP A 936 66.65 27.46 -107.92
N GLY A 937 66.18 28.68 -108.11
CA GLY A 937 67.02 29.85 -108.33
C GLY A 937 67.82 29.82 -109.63
N ALA A 938 68.77 30.75 -109.77
CA ALA A 938 69.75 30.73 -110.86
C ALA A 938 71.02 30.02 -110.39
N GLN A 939 71.42 28.96 -111.09
CA GLN A 939 72.53 28.08 -110.70
C GLN A 939 73.66 28.20 -111.73
N SER A 940 74.92 28.03 -111.32
CA SER A 940 76.07 28.04 -112.23
C SER A 940 77.29 27.37 -111.61
N GLY A 941 78.22 26.94 -112.45
CA GLY A 941 79.46 26.31 -112.00
C GLY A 941 80.38 25.88 -113.13
N THR A 942 81.28 24.96 -112.80
CA THR A 942 82.15 24.27 -113.76
C THR A 942 81.87 22.78 -113.72
N ALA A 943 81.91 22.14 -114.87
CA ALA A 943 81.89 20.70 -115.05
C ALA A 943 83.31 20.21 -115.41
N GLY A 944 83.46 19.05 -116.07
CA GLY A 944 84.78 18.47 -116.38
C GLY A 944 85.57 19.21 -117.46
N PHE A 945 84.90 19.79 -118.46
CA PHE A 945 85.50 20.42 -119.64
C PHE A 945 84.96 21.83 -119.93
N GLY A 946 83.86 22.23 -119.27
CA GLY A 946 83.22 23.54 -119.49
C GLY A 946 82.67 24.24 -118.25
N SER A 947 82.22 25.47 -118.46
CA SER A 947 81.48 26.28 -117.48
C SER A 947 80.01 26.38 -117.88
N TRP A 948 79.10 26.26 -116.91
CA TRP A 948 77.67 26.18 -117.14
C TRP A 948 76.88 27.18 -116.28
N SER A 949 75.69 27.54 -116.77
CA SER A 949 74.68 28.30 -116.03
C SER A 949 73.27 27.82 -116.38
N VAL A 950 72.37 27.92 -115.41
CA VAL A 950 70.93 27.67 -115.54
C VAL A 950 70.18 28.88 -115.00
N ASN A 951 69.24 29.38 -115.79
CA ASN A 951 68.37 30.50 -115.45
C ASN A 951 67.05 30.00 -114.85
N THR A 952 66.39 30.86 -114.07
CA THR A 952 65.08 30.56 -113.44
C THR A 952 63.94 30.36 -114.44
N ASP A 953 64.11 30.76 -115.70
CA ASP A 953 63.14 30.53 -116.79
C ASP A 953 63.24 29.13 -117.43
N GLY A 954 64.12 28.26 -116.92
CA GLY A 954 64.35 26.93 -117.46
C GLY A 954 65.28 26.89 -118.67
N THR A 955 65.94 27.99 -119.01
CA THR A 955 67.04 27.98 -120.00
C THR A 955 68.38 27.65 -119.35
N PHE A 956 69.29 27.02 -120.10
CA PHE A 956 70.67 26.78 -119.69
C PHE A 956 71.66 27.22 -120.77
N SER A 957 72.89 27.48 -120.34
CA SER A 957 74.05 27.72 -121.18
C SER A 957 75.21 26.84 -120.71
N TYR A 958 75.95 26.24 -121.64
CA TYR A 958 77.21 25.56 -121.37
C TYR A 958 78.24 26.05 -122.39
N THR A 959 79.40 26.46 -121.90
CA THR A 959 80.57 26.88 -122.67
C THR A 959 81.69 25.88 -122.44
N LEU A 960 82.14 25.21 -123.49
CA LEU A 960 83.37 24.42 -123.45
C LEU A 960 84.57 25.36 -123.27
N THR A 961 85.47 25.03 -122.33
CA THR A 961 86.61 25.89 -121.97
C THR A 961 87.97 25.23 -122.17
N GLN A 962 88.00 23.91 -122.33
CA GLN A 962 89.20 23.14 -122.67
C GLN A 962 88.83 21.99 -123.62
N ALA A 963 89.79 21.61 -124.45
CA ALA A 963 89.72 20.43 -125.31
C ALA A 963 89.66 19.14 -124.48
N THR A 964 89.14 18.07 -125.08
CA THR A 964 89.24 16.71 -124.56
C THR A 964 90.52 16.04 -125.11
N THR A 965 90.45 14.79 -125.55
CA THR A 965 91.50 14.07 -126.28
C THR A 965 90.78 12.88 -126.92
N ASP A 966 90.76 12.81 -128.26
CA ASP A 966 90.03 11.75 -128.99
C ASP A 966 90.39 10.33 -128.52
N VAL A 967 89.37 9.47 -128.48
CA VAL A 967 89.48 8.03 -128.22
C VAL A 967 88.56 7.24 -129.15
N ASP A 968 88.96 7.09 -130.43
CA ASP A 968 88.35 6.21 -131.48
C ASP A 968 87.23 5.27 -130.99
N GLY A 969 85.98 5.69 -131.21
CA GLY A 969 84.77 4.90 -130.93
C GLY A 969 84.22 5.02 -129.50
N VAL A 970 84.80 5.86 -128.66
CA VAL A 970 84.16 6.42 -127.45
C VAL A 970 83.24 7.57 -127.87
N ALA A 971 82.50 8.15 -126.91
CA ALA A 971 81.78 9.40 -127.11
C ALA A 971 82.09 10.32 -125.93
N GLU A 972 82.68 11.46 -126.25
CA GLU A 972 83.21 12.43 -125.30
C GLU A 972 82.04 13.21 -124.72
N THR A 973 81.91 13.20 -123.39
CA THR A 973 80.79 13.86 -122.72
C THR A 973 81.22 14.57 -121.45
N ASP A 974 80.68 15.77 -121.26
CA ASP A 974 80.64 16.44 -119.96
C ASP A 974 79.23 16.39 -119.37
N SER A 975 79.10 16.62 -118.05
CA SER A 975 77.78 16.69 -117.41
C SER A 975 77.77 17.56 -116.17
N PHE A 976 76.61 18.18 -115.91
CA PHE A 976 76.34 18.90 -114.67
C PHE A 976 74.95 18.58 -114.16
N SER A 977 74.74 18.72 -112.85
CA SER A 977 73.43 18.58 -112.23
C SER A 977 72.93 19.92 -111.70
N TYR A 978 71.61 20.08 -111.67
CA TYR A 978 70.93 21.27 -111.18
C TYR A 978 69.68 20.86 -110.38
N THR A 979 69.31 21.66 -109.38
CA THR A 979 68.10 21.44 -108.60
C THR A 979 66.90 22.09 -109.28
N ALA A 980 65.77 21.39 -109.34
CA ALA A 980 64.47 21.97 -109.62
C ALA A 980 63.58 21.89 -108.38
N THR A 981 62.65 22.84 -108.24
CA THR A 981 61.66 22.93 -107.15
C THR A 981 60.24 22.98 -107.71
N ASP A 982 59.29 22.38 -107.00
CA ASP A 982 57.86 22.48 -107.32
C ASP A 982 57.22 23.79 -106.79
N GLY A 983 55.88 23.86 -106.76
CA GLY A 983 55.13 24.99 -106.24
C GLY A 983 55.01 25.08 -104.70
N PHE A 984 55.44 24.04 -103.98
CA PHE A 984 55.38 23.92 -102.52
C PHE A 984 56.78 23.96 -101.86
N GLY A 985 57.85 23.85 -102.66
CA GLY A 985 59.24 23.92 -102.23
C GLY A 985 59.98 22.58 -102.23
N ASN A 986 59.33 21.48 -102.63
CA ASN A 986 59.95 20.16 -102.73
C ASN A 986 60.97 20.14 -103.88
N THR A 987 62.10 19.45 -103.72
CA THR A 987 63.23 19.53 -104.66
C THR A 987 63.58 18.21 -105.35
N VAL A 988 64.11 18.31 -106.58
CA VAL A 988 64.61 17.17 -107.35
C VAL A 988 65.90 17.54 -108.07
N THR A 989 66.89 16.64 -108.00
CA THR A 989 68.15 16.79 -108.74
C THR A 989 67.99 16.26 -110.16
N ASN A 990 68.19 17.14 -111.14
CA ASN A 990 68.16 16.84 -112.56
C ASN A 990 69.58 16.92 -113.16
N THR A 991 69.78 16.37 -114.36
CA THR A 991 71.09 16.33 -115.01
C THR A 991 71.04 16.87 -116.45
N VAL A 992 72.10 17.56 -116.85
CA VAL A 992 72.39 17.91 -118.24
C VAL A 992 73.65 17.18 -118.68
N VAL A 993 73.58 16.51 -119.83
CA VAL A 993 74.73 15.83 -120.46
C VAL A 993 75.03 16.53 -121.77
N ILE A 994 76.29 16.90 -121.98
CA ILE A 994 76.78 17.58 -123.18
C ILE A 994 77.72 16.64 -123.92
N THR A 995 77.36 16.24 -125.13
CA THR A 995 78.31 15.59 -126.05
C THR A 995 79.29 16.64 -126.57
N ILE A 996 80.57 16.29 -126.60
CA ILE A 996 81.64 17.08 -127.20
C ILE A 996 82.00 16.40 -128.51
N VAL A 997 82.13 17.18 -129.59
CA VAL A 997 82.59 16.70 -130.91
C VAL A 997 84.02 17.16 -131.12
N ASP A 998 84.90 16.20 -131.44
CA ASP A 998 86.32 16.42 -131.74
C ASP A 998 86.54 17.30 -132.98
N ASP A 999 87.64 18.04 -132.99
CA ASP A 999 88.02 19.02 -134.02
C ASP A 999 89.05 18.42 -134.99
N GLU A 1000 88.57 17.80 -136.08
CA GLU A 1000 89.44 17.14 -137.06
C GLU A 1000 90.50 18.13 -137.65
N PRO A 1001 91.81 17.78 -137.63
CA PRO A 1001 92.86 18.68 -138.14
C PRO A 1001 92.75 18.91 -139.66
N VAL A 1002 92.90 20.17 -140.08
CA VAL A 1002 92.71 20.63 -141.46
C VAL A 1002 94.05 20.83 -142.17
N ALA A 1003 94.33 19.95 -143.12
CA ALA A 1003 95.52 20.02 -143.99
C ALA A 1003 95.28 20.83 -145.28
N ALA A 1004 96.29 21.58 -145.72
CA ALA A 1004 96.27 22.45 -146.89
C ALA A 1004 97.31 22.03 -147.95
N ASN A 1005 97.05 22.34 -149.22
CA ASN A 1005 97.90 21.88 -150.32
C ASN A 1005 99.20 22.70 -150.44
N ASP A 1006 100.34 22.08 -150.11
CA ASP A 1006 101.67 22.62 -150.36
C ASP A 1006 102.02 22.82 -151.84
N SER A 1007 102.94 23.75 -152.10
CA SER A 1007 103.75 23.73 -153.32
C SER A 1007 105.12 24.37 -153.11
N ASN A 1008 106.16 23.78 -153.70
CA ASN A 1008 107.51 24.32 -153.67
C ASN A 1008 108.23 24.00 -155.00
N SER A 1009 109.39 24.60 -155.26
CA SER A 1009 110.10 24.47 -156.54
C SER A 1009 111.61 24.37 -156.36
N VAL A 1010 112.25 23.58 -157.22
CA VAL A 1010 113.69 23.30 -157.19
C VAL A 1010 114.22 23.09 -158.61
N THR A 1011 115.48 23.44 -158.86
CA THR A 1011 116.14 23.17 -160.15
C THR A 1011 116.35 21.66 -160.34
N GLU A 1012 116.31 21.17 -161.58
CA GLU A 1012 116.64 19.77 -161.89
C GLU A 1012 118.06 19.42 -161.41
N GLY A 1013 118.16 18.54 -160.42
CA GLY A 1013 119.41 18.07 -159.83
C GLY A 1013 119.82 18.76 -158.51
N ASP A 1014 119.17 19.85 -158.12
CA ASP A 1014 119.35 20.47 -156.80
C ASP A 1014 118.56 19.71 -155.72
N THR A 1015 118.97 19.84 -154.45
CA THR A 1015 118.24 19.30 -153.30
C THR A 1015 117.43 20.39 -152.62
N LEU A 1016 116.11 20.23 -152.56
CA LEU A 1016 115.24 21.11 -151.79
C LEU A 1016 115.28 20.69 -150.31
N ASN A 1017 115.89 21.52 -149.47
CA ASN A 1017 115.79 21.40 -148.02
C ASN A 1017 114.84 22.50 -147.52
N VAL A 1018 113.61 22.12 -147.21
CA VAL A 1018 112.64 22.97 -146.51
C VAL A 1018 112.88 22.82 -145.00
N SER A 1019 112.77 23.90 -144.21
CA SER A 1019 112.86 23.78 -142.75
C SER A 1019 111.51 23.39 -142.16
N ALA A 1020 111.47 22.91 -140.92
CA ALA A 1020 110.22 22.52 -140.28
C ALA A 1020 109.25 23.69 -140.02
N VAL A 1021 109.72 24.94 -140.05
CA VAL A 1021 108.87 26.15 -139.92
C VAL A 1021 108.45 26.74 -141.28
N ASP A 1022 109.00 26.24 -142.39
CA ASP A 1022 108.54 26.57 -143.76
C ASP A 1022 107.90 25.32 -144.44
N GLY A 1023 107.60 24.28 -143.65
CA GLY A 1023 107.27 22.93 -144.12
C GLY A 1023 105.79 22.69 -144.35
N VAL A 1024 105.44 21.42 -144.59
CA VAL A 1024 104.07 20.91 -144.88
C VAL A 1024 103.07 21.01 -143.72
N LEU A 1025 103.31 21.94 -142.78
CA LEU A 1025 102.49 22.27 -141.62
C LEU A 1025 102.43 23.80 -141.37
N ASP A 1026 103.10 24.63 -142.19
CA ASP A 1026 103.09 26.11 -142.07
C ASP A 1026 101.74 26.73 -142.51
N ASN A 1027 100.98 25.97 -143.30
CA ASN A 1027 99.67 26.27 -143.86
C ASN A 1027 98.54 25.40 -143.28
N ASP A 1028 98.85 24.43 -142.42
CA ASP A 1028 97.89 23.50 -141.80
C ASP A 1028 97.41 24.01 -140.43
N THR A 1029 96.20 23.63 -140.05
CA THR A 1029 95.63 23.91 -138.73
C THR A 1029 95.42 22.59 -137.98
N ALA A 1030 95.94 22.51 -136.75
CA ALA A 1030 95.67 21.37 -135.86
C ALA A 1030 94.22 21.40 -135.36
N GLY A 1031 93.75 20.27 -134.82
CA GLY A 1031 92.60 20.27 -133.93
C GLY A 1031 92.89 21.00 -132.61
N ALA A 1032 91.84 21.32 -131.87
CA ALA A 1032 91.90 22.05 -130.61
C ALA A 1032 92.79 21.39 -129.52
N ASP A 1033 92.95 20.07 -129.55
CA ASP A 1033 93.83 19.30 -128.66
C ASP A 1033 95.33 19.46 -128.99
N ASN A 1034 95.64 20.00 -130.17
CA ASN A 1034 96.95 20.15 -130.84
C ASN A 1034 97.50 18.85 -131.44
N TRP A 1035 98.37 19.00 -132.46
CA TRP A 1035 99.06 17.90 -133.14
C TRP A 1035 99.55 16.79 -132.20
N ALA A 1036 99.09 15.56 -132.45
CA ALA A 1036 99.44 14.37 -131.70
C ALA A 1036 100.95 14.26 -131.43
N THR A 1037 101.30 13.89 -130.19
CA THR A 1037 102.70 13.92 -129.68
C THR A 1037 103.70 13.01 -130.41
N GLY A 1038 103.23 12.12 -131.30
CA GLY A 1038 104.06 11.33 -132.23
C GLY A 1038 104.51 12.08 -133.50
N GLY A 1039 103.91 13.24 -133.80
CA GLY A 1039 104.09 14.03 -135.01
C GLY A 1039 102.86 14.00 -135.93
N ALA A 1040 102.55 15.14 -136.55
CA ALA A 1040 101.34 15.34 -137.37
C ALA A 1040 101.32 14.56 -138.70
N VAL A 1041 102.47 14.46 -139.39
CA VAL A 1041 102.54 13.89 -140.74
C VAL A 1041 102.59 12.37 -140.69
N VAL A 1042 101.41 11.74 -140.81
CA VAL A 1042 101.23 10.27 -140.74
C VAL A 1042 101.30 9.55 -142.10
N GLY A 1043 101.51 10.28 -143.21
CA GLY A 1043 101.65 9.71 -144.56
C GLY A 1043 102.28 10.69 -145.57
N VAL A 1044 102.77 10.17 -146.70
CA VAL A 1044 103.36 10.88 -147.86
C VAL A 1044 103.08 10.09 -149.14
#